data_AF-A0A432SK21-F1
#
_entry.id   AF-A0A432SK21-F1
#
_cell.length_a   1.000
_cell.length_b   1.000
_cell.length_c   1.000
_cell.angle_alpha   90.00
_cell.angle_beta   90.00
_cell.angle_gamma   90.00
#
_symmetry.space_group_name_H-M   'P 1'
#
loop_
_entity.id
_entity.type
_entity.pdbx_description
1 polymer ?
#
loop_
_entity_poly.entity_id
_entity_poly.type
_entity_poly.pdbx_seq_one_letter_code
_entity_poly.pdbx_strand_id
1 'polypeptide(L)'
;MLVKYIFLCTTVLILIGCGGSTSTVEENTTITLQPPLVDPKKPFAIEGYPKKTAHIYERYHFQPKADSDSNNPLTFSIENKPSWAEFNTTTGLLEGYLSPGSDGNYSDIHVSVSNGSEVVSLSPFSVEVLPAIDIAHKFGKATQGTDSSYHYYQPASNTIDDDDTTYNHTSGGSDGKNWLQIELPSPTKVSKIVIQNANGNSHRLTNAKVYLRDTPYDGSTDEKNLLKTLKATNSVQIIDLTPPKSGTYLLIKGEQRDEDNRHIHLKRVEVYGQTPAAPVFETEDRKYLISGTTRTGTKITTVHAVDYQDDPITYSIVQNVPFSINNNGEITVRDTLTAPVYAFDVEISDGIDTTRERFTINVTVKNVIEKVLTSGDVRNTKVTEEELIQAAREEIDSLRKGDSLIFDIYQNGNISYTPESNSQYINILADVKEVSPLLYGNKNRVLAAAGKKAESRFSIFGSNPLSFFGNGKNLNYEPYMKRVFAWLLAGEPVDTHILKKNQNIVLSYTTNTSAIKSWIEDNYPKWSIKRCNDKNTLESCYDGADLIILGHSGNDHDAQAIQTLLPKVVTQATPVLYLHDSWGTNSLADTIASFFGIAFPYAGNYWDNDAASWQNVSLMQRSFFENFGYESIDTMLHHFQDQDYNFDWGKCKKSDGTMDENGDECSAVVGLKSQFHDGASKVKNLMSLLDRQKKDIFKTRNYRLQKLLALLGDKFRQDIVFPMDKVTTDDTTFMKSYYADHAVYNYRTINPVQPDMGNFSRSDFSDITPTTKTVHMTTKNPFRAAGVYVLPNKTVKITRLDDNHSVATKVFINSLRSGATHQYQKNGYKRPKYLQSTHIEVKPHESIYMTSPYGGPLEIAFNKNGAKVSFKIENIGVHPVWSEFDTNPDKDGDFMAALDADKYDWAEIVTSAFEVHSTRDKMLDSIHNFRWGSASALAEATKTYASSNPMSLAGYKGPGIEAVADIVNYTTHKGIPIYNADFVKHMNADQAACGSGCSGNPYDAYWAFDPIAHGDIHEVGHSLERALFRLKGWELHSSTNYYAYYTQMRYNQYVEANGLEEKYYKTNSHIPKHVFKKQYETLQSCVNATNTTSCMQTYWDSSNYSSQSLFNIEAMMYAQKYAEGDYALTNGFHLLGRLHILERYLAKDAKKDWENAKDKLGFENYSIDEINAIDANDWLLVSLSWATGLDYRPFFDMYGQPYSDKASTQVEDYGYKAVKKVFFAEDIDSGFILPSNTAGDYLNKTEVPVDGHTSYPY
;
A
#
# COMPACT_ATOMS: atom_id res chain seq x y z
N MET A 1 49.18 17.77 -9.42
CA MET A 1 49.72 19.14 -9.26
C MET A 1 49.83 19.44 -7.78
N LEU A 2 51.06 19.75 -7.36
CA LEU A 2 51.47 20.65 -6.28
C LEU A 2 50.87 20.45 -4.86
N VAL A 3 51.60 20.00 -3.82
CA VAL A 3 52.93 20.39 -3.23
C VAL A 3 52.63 20.90 -1.81
N LYS A 4 53.19 20.43 -0.68
CA LYS A 4 54.28 19.48 -0.35
C LYS A 4 54.04 18.99 1.11
N TYR A 5 54.03 17.68 1.43
CA TYR A 5 55.15 16.71 1.59
C TYR A 5 55.92 16.92 2.93
N ILE A 6 56.22 15.95 3.81
CA ILE A 6 57.04 14.70 3.73
C ILE A 6 56.79 13.90 5.05
N PHE A 7 56.43 12.60 5.06
CA PHE A 7 57.27 11.38 5.29
C PHE A 7 58.12 11.40 6.60
N LEU A 8 58.31 10.33 7.41
CA LEU A 8 58.66 8.94 7.12
C LEU A 8 58.61 8.07 8.42
N CYS A 9 58.52 6.75 8.24
CA CYS A 9 58.66 5.67 9.24
C CYS A 9 59.94 5.72 10.09
N THR A 10 59.94 5.19 11.32
CA THR A 10 60.61 3.92 11.73
C THR A 10 60.76 3.77 13.26
N THR A 11 60.65 2.52 13.69
CA THR A 11 60.97 1.87 14.97
C THR A 11 62.25 2.31 15.67
N VAL A 12 62.24 2.46 17.02
CA VAL A 12 63.37 2.15 17.92
C VAL A 12 62.87 1.68 19.30
N LEU A 13 63.52 0.63 19.79
CA LEU A 13 63.41 -0.09 21.06
C LEU A 13 64.31 0.56 22.16
N ILE A 14 64.10 0.18 23.43
CA ILE A 14 65.03 0.26 24.61
C ILE A 14 64.68 1.28 25.73
N LEU A 15 63.99 0.76 26.76
CA LEU A 15 64.44 0.51 28.16
C LEU A 15 65.29 1.53 28.98
N ILE A 16 64.81 1.69 30.23
CA ILE A 16 65.47 2.04 31.52
C ILE A 16 65.36 3.49 32.03
N GLY A 17 64.75 3.63 33.22
CA GLY A 17 64.91 4.75 34.15
C GLY A 17 64.18 4.46 35.47
N CYS A 18 64.95 4.30 36.55
CA CYS A 18 64.57 3.74 37.86
C CYS A 18 64.47 4.83 38.96
N GLY A 19 63.75 4.54 40.05
CA GLY A 19 63.86 5.17 41.39
C GLY A 19 62.61 5.96 41.83
N GLY A 20 61.95 5.74 42.98
CA GLY A 20 62.20 4.90 44.15
C GLY A 20 62.13 5.71 45.47
N SER A 21 61.18 5.40 46.37
CA SER A 21 61.21 5.56 47.86
C SER A 21 59.77 5.42 48.44
N THR A 22 59.32 4.32 49.06
CA THR A 22 59.56 3.70 50.40
C THR A 22 58.80 4.32 51.59
N SER A 23 57.92 3.51 52.22
CA SER A 23 57.77 3.27 53.69
C SER A 23 56.55 2.34 53.94
N THR A 24 56.73 1.02 54.21
CA THR A 24 56.70 0.31 55.55
C THR A 24 55.26 0.13 56.12
N VAL A 25 54.78 -1.00 56.68
CA VAL A 25 55.38 -2.20 57.32
C VAL A 25 54.30 -3.28 57.58
N GLU A 26 54.70 -4.57 57.46
CA GLU A 26 54.35 -5.83 58.21
C GLU A 26 52.87 -6.27 58.44
N GLU A 27 52.47 -7.56 58.53
CA GLU A 27 53.18 -8.82 58.80
C GLU A 27 52.36 -10.08 58.41
N ASN A 28 53.07 -11.07 57.87
CA ASN A 28 52.95 -12.55 57.92
C ASN A 28 51.62 -13.28 58.24
N THR A 29 51.30 -14.28 57.39
CA THR A 29 51.39 -15.70 57.79
C THR A 29 51.69 -16.64 56.60
N THR A 30 52.74 -17.44 56.79
CA THR A 30 53.26 -18.63 56.06
C THR A 30 52.20 -19.62 55.55
N ILE A 31 52.47 -20.41 54.49
CA ILE A 31 52.91 -21.82 54.59
C ILE A 31 53.43 -22.40 53.24
N THR A 32 54.68 -22.90 53.32
CA THR A 32 55.39 -23.99 52.59
C THR A 32 55.53 -24.04 51.06
N LEU A 33 56.79 -23.93 50.64
CA LEU A 33 57.35 -24.47 49.39
C LEU A 33 57.57 -26.00 49.50
N GLN A 34 57.16 -26.75 48.48
CA GLN A 34 57.68 -28.08 48.17
C GLN A 34 58.65 -28.00 46.96
N PRO A 35 59.65 -28.90 46.85
CA PRO A 35 60.79 -28.80 45.93
C PRO A 35 60.41 -29.17 44.48
N PRO A 36 61.25 -28.82 43.47
CA PRO A 36 60.93 -29.03 42.06
C PRO A 36 60.77 -30.53 41.77
N LEU A 37 59.58 -30.93 41.34
CA LEU A 37 59.42 -32.20 40.63
C LEU A 37 60.09 -32.04 39.26
N VAL A 38 61.04 -32.92 39.01
CA VAL A 38 61.69 -33.17 37.73
C VAL A 38 60.62 -33.21 36.64
N ASP A 39 60.85 -32.44 35.57
CA ASP A 39 60.07 -32.42 34.34
C ASP A 39 59.76 -33.87 33.92
N PRO A 40 58.48 -34.30 33.85
CA PRO A 40 58.16 -35.57 33.24
C PRO A 40 58.47 -35.39 31.76
N LYS A 41 59.67 -35.84 31.35
CA LYS A 41 60.10 -35.96 29.96
C LYS A 41 58.88 -36.35 29.12
N LYS A 42 58.36 -35.40 28.34
CA LYS A 42 57.10 -35.56 27.61
C LYS A 42 57.18 -36.88 26.85
N PRO A 43 56.31 -37.87 27.12
CA PRO A 43 56.49 -39.20 26.54
C PRO A 43 56.46 -39.10 25.02
N PHE A 44 57.31 -39.88 24.36
CA PHE A 44 57.26 -40.03 22.91
C PHE A 44 55.84 -40.47 22.52
N ALA A 45 55.14 -39.65 21.76
CA ALA A 45 53.72 -39.83 21.48
C ALA A 45 53.37 -39.35 20.06
N ILE A 46 52.36 -40.02 19.48
CA ILE A 46 51.75 -39.66 18.21
C ILE A 46 50.24 -39.51 18.42
N GLU A 47 49.68 -38.41 17.92
CA GLU A 47 48.25 -38.11 17.98
C GLU A 47 47.74 -37.66 16.60
N GLY A 48 46.46 -37.90 16.32
CA GLY A 48 45.83 -37.54 15.06
C GLY A 48 44.50 -38.26 14.86
N TYR A 49 43.55 -37.59 14.23
CA TYR A 49 42.22 -38.12 13.91
C TYR A 49 42.05 -38.15 12.38
N PRO A 50 42.30 -39.30 11.73
CA PRO A 50 42.14 -39.41 10.29
C PRO A 50 40.66 -39.36 9.90
N LYS A 51 40.34 -38.68 8.79
CA LYS A 51 39.00 -38.71 8.19
C LYS A 51 38.64 -40.15 7.85
N LYS A 52 37.47 -40.61 8.30
CA LYS A 52 37.01 -42.00 8.13
C LYS A 52 36.28 -42.24 6.81
N THR A 53 35.86 -41.18 6.14
CA THR A 53 35.17 -41.18 4.85
C THR A 53 35.81 -40.17 3.92
N ALA A 54 35.80 -40.45 2.62
CA ALA A 54 36.19 -39.49 1.59
C ALA A 54 35.53 -39.85 0.25
N HIS A 55 35.30 -38.88 -0.63
CA HIS A 55 34.59 -39.11 -1.88
C HIS A 55 35.53 -39.14 -3.10
N ILE A 56 35.13 -39.86 -4.15
CA ILE A 56 35.82 -39.78 -5.45
C ILE A 56 35.85 -38.33 -5.94
N TYR A 57 36.98 -37.94 -6.54
CA TYR A 57 37.41 -36.60 -6.96
C TYR A 57 37.89 -35.67 -5.82
N GLU A 58 37.89 -36.14 -4.57
CA GLU A 58 38.50 -35.43 -3.45
C GLU A 58 39.97 -35.80 -3.27
N ARG A 59 40.72 -34.93 -2.57
CA ARG A 59 42.07 -35.25 -2.11
C ARG A 59 41.98 -35.62 -0.63
N TYR A 60 42.32 -36.86 -0.30
CA TYR A 60 42.51 -37.26 1.08
C TYR A 60 43.81 -36.69 1.61
N HIS A 61 43.80 -36.18 2.83
CA HIS A 61 44.97 -35.61 3.51
C HIS A 61 44.88 -35.91 5.00
N PHE A 62 45.89 -36.59 5.52
CA PHE A 62 46.02 -36.87 6.94
C PHE A 62 47.49 -36.79 7.36
N GLN A 63 47.82 -35.88 8.27
CA GLN A 63 49.14 -35.81 8.87
C GLN A 63 49.02 -35.91 10.39
N PRO A 64 49.59 -36.94 11.02
CA PRO A 64 49.63 -37.04 12.46
C PRO A 64 50.62 -36.04 13.05
N LYS A 65 50.39 -35.67 14.31
CA LYS A 65 51.32 -34.86 15.09
C LYS A 65 52.12 -35.78 16.01
N ALA A 66 53.44 -35.73 15.91
CA ALA A 66 54.33 -36.50 16.77
C ALA A 66 55.20 -35.55 17.60
N ASP A 67 55.34 -35.87 18.89
CA ASP A 67 56.20 -35.15 19.81
C ASP A 67 57.41 -36.02 20.16
N SER A 68 58.61 -35.47 20.03
CA SER A 68 59.88 -36.13 20.34
C SER A 68 60.48 -35.59 21.64
N ASP A 69 60.93 -36.49 22.50
CA ASP A 69 61.73 -36.24 23.70
C ASP A 69 63.25 -36.33 23.47
N SER A 70 63.69 -36.39 22.20
CA SER A 70 65.09 -36.38 21.79
C SER A 70 65.33 -35.51 20.54
N ASN A 71 66.54 -34.99 20.34
CA ASN A 71 66.92 -34.26 19.10
C ASN A 71 67.18 -35.20 17.90
N ASN A 72 66.73 -36.46 17.95
CA ASN A 72 66.89 -37.41 16.85
C ASN A 72 65.86 -37.16 15.75
N PRO A 73 66.20 -37.41 14.47
CA PRO A 73 65.24 -37.29 13.38
C PRO A 73 64.11 -38.32 13.53
N LEU A 74 62.87 -37.86 13.40
CA LEU A 74 61.68 -38.71 13.40
C LEU A 74 61.51 -39.38 12.03
N THR A 75 61.25 -40.68 12.04
CA THR A 75 60.91 -41.45 10.83
C THR A 75 59.55 -42.09 11.02
N PHE A 76 58.64 -41.84 10.09
CA PHE A 76 57.29 -42.38 10.09
C PHE A 76 57.20 -43.59 9.16
N SER A 77 56.35 -44.55 9.53
CA SER A 77 56.04 -45.74 8.73
C SER A 77 54.53 -45.98 8.69
N ILE A 78 54.07 -46.68 7.64
CA ILE A 78 52.67 -47.02 7.45
C ILE A 78 52.51 -48.48 7.00
N GLU A 79 51.56 -49.20 7.60
CA GLU A 79 51.10 -50.53 7.17
C GLU A 79 49.67 -50.44 6.61
N ASN A 80 49.34 -51.34 5.68
CA ASN A 80 48.07 -51.36 4.94
C ASN A 80 47.72 -50.04 4.23
N LYS A 81 48.75 -49.30 3.78
CA LYS A 81 48.58 -48.04 3.04
C LYS A 81 47.67 -48.27 1.81
N PRO A 82 46.61 -47.46 1.63
CA PRO A 82 45.80 -47.50 0.43
C PRO A 82 46.64 -47.35 -0.85
N SER A 83 46.21 -48.03 -1.92
CA SER A 83 46.90 -48.00 -3.22
C SER A 83 46.86 -46.62 -3.89
N TRP A 84 45.81 -45.83 -3.62
CA TRP A 84 45.64 -44.46 -4.12
C TRP A 84 46.44 -43.40 -3.36
N ALA A 85 47.03 -43.74 -2.20
CA ALA A 85 47.70 -42.79 -1.32
C ALA A 85 49.22 -42.82 -1.46
N GLU A 86 49.87 -41.66 -1.30
CA GLU A 86 51.30 -41.51 -1.03
C GLU A 86 51.52 -41.26 0.47
N PHE A 87 52.68 -41.68 0.99
CA PHE A 87 53.02 -41.49 2.40
C PHE A 87 54.43 -40.92 2.54
N ASN A 88 54.54 -39.81 3.25
CA ASN A 88 55.81 -39.13 3.52
C ASN A 88 56.41 -39.64 4.84
N THR A 89 57.51 -40.40 4.75
CA THR A 89 58.18 -40.97 5.92
C THR A 89 58.87 -39.95 6.83
N THR A 90 58.97 -38.67 6.43
CA THR A 90 59.58 -37.61 7.25
C THR A 90 58.53 -36.85 8.07
N THR A 91 57.32 -36.69 7.54
CA THR A 91 56.25 -35.88 8.18
C THR A 91 55.08 -36.70 8.68
N GLY A 92 54.96 -37.97 8.25
CA GLY A 92 53.80 -38.83 8.50
C GLY A 92 52.60 -38.51 7.61
N LEU A 93 52.74 -37.60 6.65
CA LEU A 93 51.65 -37.18 5.78
C LEU A 93 51.22 -38.34 4.86
N LEU A 94 49.96 -38.77 5.00
CA LEU A 94 49.24 -39.64 4.09
C LEU A 94 48.33 -38.78 3.21
N GLU A 95 48.60 -38.70 1.91
CA GLU A 95 47.78 -37.92 0.98
C GLU A 95 47.56 -38.63 -0.36
N GLY A 96 46.45 -38.35 -1.03
CA GLY A 96 46.19 -38.92 -2.36
C GLY A 96 44.94 -38.35 -3.01
N TYR A 97 44.91 -38.32 -4.35
CA TYR A 97 43.72 -37.91 -5.10
C TYR A 97 42.86 -39.14 -5.44
N LEU A 98 41.63 -39.16 -4.94
CA LEU A 98 40.71 -40.28 -5.08
C LEU A 98 40.13 -40.28 -6.49
N SER A 99 40.71 -41.07 -7.38
CA SER A 99 40.23 -41.19 -8.76
C SER A 99 39.12 -42.23 -8.86
N PRO A 100 38.27 -42.21 -9.92
CA PRO A 100 37.31 -43.28 -10.17
C PRO A 100 37.95 -44.67 -10.11
N GLY A 101 37.35 -45.59 -9.35
CA GLY A 101 37.92 -46.91 -9.03
C GLY A 101 38.70 -46.98 -7.72
N SER A 102 38.75 -45.88 -6.95
CA SER A 102 39.29 -45.87 -5.57
C SER A 102 38.24 -46.23 -4.52
N ASP A 103 36.97 -46.38 -4.91
CA ASP A 103 35.84 -46.71 -4.03
C ASP A 103 36.04 -48.06 -3.32
N GLY A 104 35.65 -48.09 -2.05
CA GLY A 104 35.83 -49.25 -1.19
C GLY A 104 36.35 -48.88 0.21
N ASN A 105 36.38 -49.87 1.08
CA ASN A 105 36.84 -49.71 2.45
C ASN A 105 38.31 -50.15 2.58
N TYR A 106 39.16 -49.24 3.05
CA TYR A 106 40.57 -49.48 3.35
C TYR A 106 40.73 -49.55 4.87
N SER A 107 40.71 -50.76 5.41
CA SER A 107 40.74 -50.99 6.86
C SER A 107 42.15 -51.27 7.40
N ASP A 108 42.26 -51.24 8.73
CA ASP A 108 43.48 -51.57 9.47
C ASP A 108 44.71 -50.78 9.01
N ILE A 109 44.57 -49.49 8.73
CA ILE A 109 45.68 -48.60 8.40
C ILE A 109 46.43 -48.27 9.70
N HIS A 110 47.71 -48.64 9.78
CA HIS A 110 48.56 -48.37 10.95
C HIS A 110 49.62 -47.35 10.59
N VAL A 111 49.60 -46.19 11.26
CA VAL A 111 50.67 -45.19 11.15
C VAL A 111 51.47 -45.17 12.44
N SER A 112 52.79 -45.28 12.30
CA SER A 112 53.75 -45.31 13.41
C SER A 112 54.84 -44.27 13.20
N VAL A 113 55.43 -43.80 14.30
CA VAL A 113 56.61 -42.93 14.31
C VAL A 113 57.70 -43.56 15.16
N SER A 114 58.94 -43.45 14.68
CA SER A 114 60.14 -43.86 15.41
C SER A 114 61.12 -42.71 15.56
N ASN A 115 61.75 -42.63 16.73
CA ASN A 115 62.87 -41.73 17.02
C ASN A 115 64.24 -42.44 16.97
N GLY A 116 64.28 -43.68 16.44
CA GLY A 116 65.47 -44.53 16.35
C GLY A 116 65.68 -45.49 17.54
N SER A 117 64.99 -45.28 18.67
CA SER A 117 65.03 -46.19 19.83
C SER A 117 63.65 -46.74 20.23
N GLU A 118 62.60 -45.97 20.01
CA GLU A 118 61.22 -46.33 20.35
C GLU A 118 60.31 -46.18 19.11
N VAL A 119 59.19 -46.91 19.09
CA VAL A 119 58.15 -46.84 18.05
C VAL A 119 56.80 -46.70 18.74
N VAL A 120 56.02 -45.69 18.37
CA VAL A 120 54.65 -45.48 18.87
C VAL A 120 53.71 -45.37 17.68
N SER A 121 52.53 -45.98 17.80
CA SER A 121 51.53 -46.05 16.73
C SER A 121 50.24 -45.37 17.13
N LEU A 122 49.55 -44.80 16.15
CA LEU A 122 48.14 -44.45 16.31
C LEU A 122 47.29 -45.72 16.46
N SER A 123 46.10 -45.55 17.05
CA SER A 123 45.06 -46.56 16.94
C SER A 123 44.79 -46.85 15.46
N PRO A 124 44.66 -48.13 15.06
CA PRO A 124 44.37 -48.49 13.68
C PRO A 124 43.06 -47.83 13.25
N PHE A 125 43.00 -47.38 12.01
CA PHE A 125 41.80 -46.73 11.47
C PHE A 125 41.44 -47.29 10.10
N SER A 126 40.25 -46.93 9.62
CA SER A 126 39.76 -47.31 8.29
C SER A 126 39.31 -46.06 7.55
N VAL A 127 39.46 -46.07 6.24
CA VAL A 127 38.96 -45.03 5.33
C VAL A 127 38.00 -45.68 4.35
N GLU A 128 36.73 -45.31 4.41
CA GLU A 128 35.73 -45.67 3.42
C GLU A 128 35.71 -44.63 2.30
N VAL A 129 36.10 -45.04 1.09
CA VAL A 129 36.01 -44.19 -0.09
C VAL A 129 34.64 -44.40 -0.73
N LEU A 130 33.83 -43.35 -0.71
CA LEU A 130 32.45 -43.32 -1.19
C LEU A 130 32.38 -42.83 -2.65
N PRO A 131 31.26 -43.10 -3.36
CA PRO A 131 30.99 -42.50 -4.67
C PRO A 131 31.07 -40.96 -4.64
N ALA A 132 31.37 -40.35 -5.78
CA ALA A 132 31.47 -38.89 -5.89
C ALA A 132 30.15 -38.19 -5.53
N ILE A 133 30.23 -37.07 -4.80
CA ILE A 133 29.08 -36.21 -4.50
C ILE A 133 28.81 -35.29 -5.70
N ASP A 134 27.57 -35.24 -6.16
CA ASP A 134 27.11 -34.14 -7.01
C ASP A 134 26.97 -32.86 -6.17
N ILE A 135 27.95 -31.99 -6.29
CA ILE A 135 28.04 -30.71 -5.58
C ILE A 135 26.89 -29.79 -6.00
N ALA A 136 26.48 -29.83 -7.28
CA ALA A 136 25.41 -28.98 -7.76
C ALA A 136 24.06 -29.40 -7.16
N HIS A 137 23.77 -30.69 -7.08
CA HIS A 137 22.58 -31.19 -6.41
C HIS A 137 22.58 -30.89 -4.91
N LYS A 138 23.69 -31.22 -4.21
CA LYS A 138 23.73 -31.16 -2.74
C LYS A 138 23.85 -29.72 -2.20
N PHE A 139 24.60 -28.86 -2.87
CA PHE A 139 24.96 -27.52 -2.35
C PHE A 139 24.71 -26.38 -3.34
N GLY A 140 24.36 -26.69 -4.59
CA GLY A 140 24.25 -25.70 -5.64
C GLY A 140 22.99 -24.85 -5.54
N LYS A 141 23.10 -23.58 -5.92
CA LYS A 141 21.94 -22.69 -6.10
C LYS A 141 21.79 -22.36 -7.59
N ALA A 142 20.76 -22.90 -8.22
CA ALA A 142 20.50 -22.69 -9.64
C ALA A 142 19.63 -21.44 -9.88
N THR A 143 20.03 -20.58 -10.80
CA THR A 143 19.22 -19.46 -11.32
C THR A 143 19.25 -19.44 -12.84
N GLN A 144 18.30 -18.73 -13.45
CA GLN A 144 18.19 -18.61 -14.91
C GLN A 144 17.68 -17.23 -15.30
N GLY A 145 17.82 -16.86 -16.57
CA GLY A 145 17.38 -15.55 -17.05
C GLY A 145 15.86 -15.33 -17.07
N THR A 146 15.07 -16.40 -16.90
CA THR A 146 13.60 -16.37 -16.96
C THR A 146 12.98 -16.50 -15.59
N ASP A 147 12.00 -15.66 -15.30
CA ASP A 147 11.28 -15.62 -14.04
C ASP A 147 9.90 -16.32 -14.12
N SER A 148 9.25 -16.47 -12.95
CA SER A 148 7.98 -17.19 -12.80
C SER A 148 6.77 -16.53 -13.48
N SER A 149 6.91 -15.33 -14.05
CA SER A 149 5.84 -14.69 -14.82
C SER A 149 5.65 -15.31 -16.22
N TYR A 150 6.64 -16.07 -16.69
CA TYR A 150 6.57 -16.71 -18.01
C TYR A 150 5.64 -17.93 -18.01
N HIS A 151 4.73 -18.03 -19.00
CA HIS A 151 3.66 -19.05 -18.97
C HIS A 151 4.13 -20.51 -19.07
N TYR A 152 5.36 -20.77 -19.55
CA TYR A 152 5.99 -22.10 -19.54
C TYR A 152 7.13 -22.19 -18.52
N TYR A 153 7.14 -21.32 -17.51
CA TYR A 153 8.18 -21.32 -16.50
C TYR A 153 8.32 -22.68 -15.84
N GLN A 154 9.53 -23.21 -15.93
CA GLN A 154 10.01 -24.30 -15.10
C GLN A 154 11.30 -23.80 -14.44
N PRO A 155 11.44 -23.95 -13.11
CA PRO A 155 12.53 -23.33 -12.37
C PRO A 155 13.89 -23.95 -12.71
N ALA A 156 14.95 -23.17 -12.55
CA ALA A 156 16.33 -23.62 -12.76
C ALA A 156 16.74 -24.77 -11.81
N SER A 157 16.13 -24.84 -10.62
CA SER A 157 16.36 -25.90 -9.62
C SER A 157 16.03 -27.30 -10.15
N ASN A 158 15.12 -27.41 -11.13
CA ASN A 158 14.80 -28.69 -11.79
C ASN A 158 15.99 -29.30 -12.55
N THR A 159 17.11 -28.59 -12.70
CA THR A 159 18.31 -29.16 -13.33
C THR A 159 19.22 -29.89 -12.35
N ILE A 160 19.00 -29.69 -11.06
CA ILE A 160 19.85 -30.16 -9.97
C ILE A 160 19.02 -30.83 -8.87
N ASP A 161 17.83 -31.36 -9.20
CA ASP A 161 16.88 -31.94 -8.25
C ASP A 161 16.94 -33.48 -8.18
N ASP A 162 17.84 -34.11 -8.95
CA ASP A 162 17.93 -35.56 -9.14
C ASP A 162 16.64 -36.21 -9.73
N ASP A 163 15.74 -35.42 -10.33
CA ASP A 163 14.54 -35.91 -11.00
C ASP A 163 14.66 -35.79 -12.53
N ASP A 164 14.98 -36.90 -13.18
CA ASP A 164 15.11 -36.98 -14.64
C ASP A 164 13.79 -36.76 -15.42
N THR A 165 12.67 -36.54 -14.74
CA THR A 165 11.36 -36.20 -15.33
C THR A 165 11.05 -34.70 -15.37
N THR A 166 11.75 -33.90 -14.57
CA THR A 166 11.64 -32.43 -14.57
C THR A 166 12.68 -31.83 -15.51
N TYR A 167 12.52 -30.54 -15.83
CA TYR A 167 13.50 -29.77 -16.59
C TYR A 167 13.31 -28.28 -16.34
N ASN A 168 14.31 -27.45 -16.62
CA ASN A 168 14.17 -26.00 -16.55
C ASN A 168 13.71 -25.37 -17.88
N HIS A 169 13.21 -24.14 -17.84
CA HIS A 169 12.79 -23.44 -19.05
C HIS A 169 13.30 -21.99 -19.07
N THR A 170 14.28 -21.69 -19.94
CA THR A 170 14.72 -20.30 -20.20
C THR A 170 13.90 -19.62 -21.30
N SER A 171 14.06 -18.31 -21.47
CA SER A 171 13.48 -17.51 -22.54
C SER A 171 14.43 -17.57 -23.72
N GLY A 172 13.88 -17.80 -24.91
CA GLY A 172 14.62 -17.78 -26.17
C GLY A 172 14.56 -16.39 -26.79
N GLY A 173 15.42 -16.11 -27.77
CA GLY A 173 15.43 -14.85 -28.53
C GLY A 173 16.45 -13.81 -28.05
N SER A 174 16.21 -12.55 -28.41
CA SER A 174 17.13 -11.39 -28.25
C SER A 174 17.05 -10.69 -26.89
N ASP A 175 16.19 -11.17 -25.99
CA ASP A 175 15.91 -10.56 -24.67
C ASP A 175 17.04 -10.72 -23.63
N GLY A 176 18.13 -11.39 -24.00
CA GLY A 176 19.28 -11.57 -23.12
C GLY A 176 19.16 -12.72 -22.12
N LYS A 177 18.00 -13.40 -22.05
CA LYS A 177 17.61 -14.27 -20.92
C LYS A 177 17.84 -15.77 -21.15
N ASN A 178 18.45 -16.15 -22.28
CA ASN A 178 18.73 -17.54 -22.61
C ASN A 178 19.97 -18.12 -21.88
N TRP A 179 19.91 -18.24 -20.56
CA TRP A 179 21.00 -18.75 -19.75
C TRP A 179 20.51 -19.39 -18.45
N LEU A 180 21.30 -20.32 -17.93
CA LEU A 180 21.18 -20.94 -16.61
C LEU A 180 22.54 -20.89 -15.93
N GLN A 181 22.60 -20.58 -14.64
CA GLN A 181 23.82 -20.65 -13.84
C GLN A 181 23.57 -21.45 -12.56
N ILE A 182 24.62 -22.09 -12.05
CA ILE A 182 24.64 -22.75 -10.75
C ILE A 182 25.77 -22.13 -9.93
N GLU A 183 25.42 -21.56 -8.79
CA GLU A 183 26.38 -21.13 -7.76
C GLU A 183 26.82 -22.35 -6.95
N LEU A 184 28.12 -22.54 -6.82
CA LEU A 184 28.79 -23.63 -6.11
C LEU A 184 29.48 -23.07 -4.85
N PRO A 185 29.78 -23.92 -3.85
CA PRO A 185 30.62 -23.53 -2.71
C PRO A 185 31.94 -22.88 -3.17
N SER A 186 32.44 -21.86 -2.48
CA SER A 186 33.66 -21.16 -2.90
C SER A 186 34.78 -21.30 -1.88
N PRO A 187 36.00 -21.73 -2.28
CA PRO A 187 36.40 -22.17 -3.61
C PRO A 187 36.02 -23.63 -3.91
N THR A 188 35.34 -23.91 -5.03
CA THR A 188 35.18 -25.28 -5.56
C THR A 188 36.22 -25.53 -6.67
N LYS A 189 36.87 -26.69 -6.64
CA LYS A 189 37.68 -27.20 -7.76
C LYS A 189 36.90 -28.25 -8.54
N VAL A 190 36.33 -27.84 -9.65
CA VAL A 190 35.51 -28.70 -10.52
C VAL A 190 36.41 -29.65 -11.31
N SER A 191 36.13 -30.94 -11.20
CA SER A 191 36.84 -32.03 -11.88
C SER A 191 36.04 -32.64 -13.02
N LYS A 192 34.70 -32.67 -12.91
CA LYS A 192 33.81 -33.20 -13.94
C LYS A 192 32.45 -32.50 -13.91
N ILE A 193 31.90 -32.23 -15.08
CA ILE A 193 30.53 -31.70 -15.26
C ILE A 193 29.76 -32.65 -16.16
N VAL A 194 28.51 -32.93 -15.82
CA VAL A 194 27.60 -33.76 -16.62
C VAL A 194 26.39 -32.91 -16.99
N ILE A 195 26.04 -32.86 -18.27
CA ILE A 195 24.89 -32.07 -18.76
C ILE A 195 24.01 -32.97 -19.60
N GLN A 196 22.70 -32.95 -19.33
CA GLN A 196 21.70 -33.64 -20.12
C GLN A 196 20.50 -32.75 -20.46
N ASN A 197 20.16 -32.74 -21.75
CA ASN A 197 19.00 -32.04 -22.29
C ASN A 197 17.70 -32.83 -22.03
N ALA A 198 16.58 -32.12 -21.97
CA ALA A 198 15.25 -32.72 -22.00
C ALA A 198 14.98 -33.47 -23.32
N ASN A 199 14.09 -34.47 -23.27
CA ASN A 199 13.75 -35.29 -24.44
C ASN A 199 13.12 -34.46 -25.58
N GLY A 200 13.46 -34.79 -26.83
CA GLY A 200 12.82 -34.22 -28.03
C GLY A 200 13.34 -32.85 -28.50
N ASN A 201 14.31 -32.24 -27.80
CA ASN A 201 14.69 -30.83 -28.00
C ASN A 201 16.20 -30.60 -28.24
N SER A 202 16.91 -31.55 -28.87
CA SER A 202 18.37 -31.52 -29.01
C SER A 202 18.91 -30.27 -29.71
N HIS A 203 18.16 -29.72 -30.67
CA HIS A 203 18.51 -28.50 -31.40
C HIS A 203 18.65 -27.26 -30.50
N ARG A 204 18.05 -27.27 -29.29
CA ARG A 204 18.11 -26.15 -28.36
C ARG A 204 19.48 -25.94 -27.72
N LEU A 205 20.33 -26.97 -27.70
CA LEU A 205 21.73 -26.86 -27.27
C LEU A 205 22.69 -26.47 -28.39
N THR A 206 22.20 -26.19 -29.60
CA THR A 206 23.06 -25.78 -30.72
C THR A 206 23.82 -24.52 -30.34
N ASN A 207 25.16 -24.62 -30.34
CA ASN A 207 26.10 -23.56 -29.97
C ASN A 207 25.99 -23.04 -28.52
N ALA A 208 25.25 -23.73 -27.65
CA ALA A 208 25.24 -23.39 -26.22
C ALA A 208 26.65 -23.59 -25.63
N LYS A 209 27.08 -22.68 -24.77
CA LYS A 209 28.43 -22.63 -24.21
C LYS A 209 28.39 -22.79 -22.69
N VAL A 210 29.34 -23.55 -22.15
CA VAL A 210 29.52 -23.80 -20.72
C VAL A 210 30.75 -23.05 -20.23
N TYR A 211 30.59 -22.21 -19.22
CA TYR A 211 31.65 -21.42 -18.61
C TYR A 211 31.77 -21.73 -17.13
N LEU A 212 32.98 -21.62 -16.58
CA LEU A 212 33.24 -21.66 -15.15
C LEU A 212 33.87 -20.35 -14.72
N ARG A 213 33.22 -19.65 -13.78
CA ARG A 213 33.52 -18.25 -13.41
C ARG A 213 33.64 -18.08 -11.90
N ASP A 214 34.28 -17.00 -11.47
CA ASP A 214 34.36 -16.63 -10.05
C ASP A 214 33.26 -15.63 -9.62
N THR A 215 32.59 -14.99 -10.57
CA THR A 215 31.51 -14.00 -10.32
C THR A 215 30.19 -14.43 -10.97
N PRO A 216 29.03 -13.99 -10.44
CA PRO A 216 27.72 -14.23 -11.06
C PRO A 216 27.66 -13.74 -12.50
N TYR A 217 26.75 -14.31 -13.30
CA TYR A 217 26.50 -13.83 -14.64
C TYR A 217 25.84 -12.45 -14.63
N ASP A 218 26.50 -11.49 -15.27
CA ASP A 218 26.15 -10.07 -15.34
C ASP A 218 25.75 -9.65 -16.78
N GLY A 219 25.42 -10.63 -17.63
CA GLY A 219 25.20 -10.40 -19.07
C GLY A 219 26.45 -10.57 -19.93
N SER A 220 27.65 -10.49 -19.34
CA SER A 220 28.92 -10.61 -20.06
C SER A 220 29.48 -12.04 -20.02
N THR A 221 30.29 -12.41 -21.02
CA THR A 221 31.04 -13.68 -21.05
C THR A 221 32.48 -13.44 -21.45
N ASP A 222 33.43 -14.08 -20.75
CA ASP A 222 34.85 -14.11 -21.11
C ASP A 222 35.18 -15.49 -21.70
N GLU A 223 35.72 -15.52 -22.92
CA GLU A 223 36.12 -16.76 -23.59
C GLU A 223 37.25 -17.50 -22.86
N LYS A 224 38.01 -16.84 -21.97
CA LYS A 224 38.98 -17.51 -21.09
C LYS A 224 38.33 -18.48 -20.10
N ASN A 225 37.08 -18.22 -19.75
CA ASN A 225 36.30 -19.03 -18.81
C ASN A 225 35.50 -20.13 -19.51
N LEU A 226 35.56 -20.19 -20.85
CA LEU A 226 34.85 -21.20 -21.63
C LEU A 226 35.46 -22.58 -21.37
N LEU A 227 34.61 -23.52 -20.95
CA LEU A 227 34.97 -24.93 -20.79
C LEU A 227 34.64 -25.73 -22.04
N LYS A 228 33.44 -25.54 -22.61
CA LYS A 228 32.95 -26.35 -23.72
C LYS A 228 31.83 -25.67 -24.49
N THR A 229 31.79 -25.88 -25.81
CA THR A 229 30.58 -25.67 -26.63
C THR A 229 29.85 -26.99 -26.76
N LEU A 230 28.57 -27.01 -26.39
CA LEU A 230 27.71 -28.20 -26.36
C LEU A 230 27.31 -28.63 -27.78
N LYS A 231 27.12 -29.93 -27.94
CA LYS A 231 26.54 -30.53 -29.15
C LYS A 231 25.01 -30.52 -29.04
N ALA A 232 24.34 -30.36 -30.17
CA ALA A 232 22.89 -30.48 -30.29
C ALA A 232 22.44 -31.95 -30.16
N THR A 233 22.39 -32.47 -28.93
CA THR A 233 22.03 -33.86 -28.62
C THR A 233 21.21 -33.96 -27.34
N ASN A 234 20.39 -35.01 -27.23
CA ASN A 234 19.70 -35.38 -25.98
C ASN A 234 20.52 -36.37 -25.13
N SER A 235 21.61 -36.92 -25.68
CA SER A 235 22.53 -37.78 -24.94
C SER A 235 23.32 -36.96 -23.92
N VAL A 236 23.66 -37.62 -22.81
CA VAL A 236 24.52 -37.05 -21.77
C VAL A 236 25.84 -36.55 -22.37
N GLN A 237 26.24 -35.35 -21.98
CA GLN A 237 27.52 -34.74 -22.35
C GLN A 237 28.37 -34.58 -21.09
N ILE A 238 29.55 -35.20 -21.10
CA ILE A 238 30.50 -35.16 -19.98
C ILE A 238 31.64 -34.21 -20.35
N ILE A 239 31.99 -33.32 -19.42
CA ILE A 239 33.12 -32.41 -19.51
C ILE A 239 34.07 -32.75 -18.36
N ASP A 240 35.13 -33.50 -18.68
CA ASP A 240 36.21 -33.79 -17.73
C ASP A 240 37.22 -32.63 -17.70
N LEU A 241 37.58 -32.20 -16.49
CA LEU A 241 38.54 -31.14 -16.24
C LEU A 241 39.76 -31.73 -15.53
N THR A 242 40.77 -32.08 -16.32
CA THR A 242 42.05 -32.60 -15.81
C THR A 242 43.20 -31.72 -16.33
N PRO A 243 43.87 -30.92 -15.46
CA PRO A 243 43.65 -30.80 -14.02
C PRO A 243 42.32 -30.09 -13.67
N PRO A 244 41.78 -30.30 -12.44
CA PRO A 244 40.59 -29.61 -11.97
C PRO A 244 40.72 -28.09 -12.05
N LYS A 245 39.62 -27.40 -12.34
CA LYS A 245 39.57 -25.93 -12.44
C LYS A 245 38.78 -25.31 -11.29
N SER A 246 39.29 -24.22 -10.74
CA SER A 246 38.55 -23.45 -9.74
C SER A 246 37.45 -22.61 -10.37
N GLY A 247 36.32 -22.50 -9.69
CA GLY A 247 35.28 -21.52 -9.98
C GLY A 247 34.09 -21.63 -9.03
N THR A 248 33.35 -20.54 -8.90
CA THR A 248 32.16 -20.40 -8.05
C THR A 248 30.86 -20.55 -8.84
N TYR A 249 30.82 -20.17 -10.12
CA TYR A 249 29.61 -20.16 -10.94
C TYR A 249 29.80 -20.97 -12.21
N LEU A 250 29.00 -22.04 -12.36
CA LEU A 250 28.86 -22.78 -13.61
C LEU A 250 27.75 -22.15 -14.46
N LEU A 251 28.09 -21.54 -15.58
CA LEU A 251 27.15 -20.88 -16.49
C LEU A 251 26.95 -21.71 -17.76
N ILE A 252 25.71 -21.98 -18.12
CA ILE A 252 25.29 -22.54 -19.40
C ILE A 252 24.51 -21.47 -20.15
N LYS A 253 25.11 -20.91 -21.20
CA LYS A 253 24.52 -19.82 -22.00
C LYS A 253 24.16 -20.32 -23.39
N GLY A 254 22.91 -20.11 -23.78
CA GLY A 254 22.42 -20.45 -25.12
C GLY A 254 22.87 -19.43 -26.15
N GLU A 255 22.85 -19.83 -27.43
CA GLU A 255 23.08 -18.87 -28.51
C GLU A 255 21.93 -17.86 -28.57
N GLN A 256 22.25 -16.58 -28.78
CA GLN A 256 21.26 -15.52 -29.02
C GLN A 256 21.12 -15.30 -30.52
N ARG A 257 19.90 -15.43 -31.03
CA ARG A 257 19.53 -15.04 -32.39
C ARG A 257 18.13 -14.41 -32.36
N ASP A 258 17.95 -13.35 -33.15
CA ASP A 258 16.70 -12.59 -33.20
C ASP A 258 15.52 -13.41 -33.76
N GLU A 259 15.79 -14.53 -34.45
CA GLU A 259 14.82 -15.30 -35.23
C GLU A 259 14.48 -16.69 -34.65
N ASP A 260 15.01 -17.09 -33.48
CA ASP A 260 14.69 -18.43 -32.93
C ASP A 260 14.34 -18.49 -31.43
N ASN A 261 13.35 -19.33 -31.13
CA ASN A 261 12.89 -19.71 -29.80
C ASN A 261 13.74 -20.84 -29.19
N ARG A 262 15.07 -20.80 -29.26
CA ARG A 262 15.91 -21.82 -28.60
C ARG A 262 16.02 -21.56 -27.11
N HIS A 263 15.09 -22.15 -26.37
CA HIS A 263 15.11 -22.20 -24.90
C HIS A 263 16.08 -23.29 -24.40
N ILE A 264 16.92 -23.02 -23.42
CA ILE A 264 17.66 -24.07 -22.71
C ILE A 264 16.67 -24.88 -21.87
N HIS A 265 16.57 -26.18 -22.17
CA HIS A 265 15.77 -27.18 -21.45
C HIS A 265 16.68 -28.29 -20.95
N LEU A 266 17.30 -28.08 -19.79
CA LEU A 266 18.12 -29.10 -19.14
C LEU A 266 17.29 -29.82 -18.10
N LYS A 267 17.46 -31.13 -18.04
CA LYS A 267 16.87 -31.95 -16.98
C LYS A 267 17.90 -32.40 -15.95
N ARG A 268 19.19 -32.28 -16.28
CA ARG A 268 20.26 -32.72 -15.39
C ARG A 268 21.54 -31.95 -15.63
N VAL A 269 22.10 -31.39 -14.56
CA VAL A 269 23.42 -30.77 -14.51
C VAL A 269 24.12 -31.22 -13.23
N GLU A 270 25.09 -32.12 -13.35
CA GLU A 270 25.86 -32.62 -12.21
C GLU A 270 27.24 -31.98 -12.21
N VAL A 271 27.77 -31.67 -11.02
CA VAL A 271 29.11 -31.11 -10.84
C VAL A 271 29.86 -31.90 -9.79
N TYR A 272 30.99 -32.49 -10.18
CA TYR A 272 31.85 -33.27 -9.29
C TYR A 272 33.21 -32.59 -9.14
N GLY A 273 33.76 -32.59 -7.93
CA GLY A 273 35.01 -31.91 -7.64
C GLY A 273 35.36 -31.88 -6.15
N GLN A 274 36.17 -30.91 -5.76
CA GLN A 274 36.57 -30.68 -4.38
C GLN A 274 35.86 -29.44 -3.83
N THR A 275 35.18 -29.61 -2.69
CA THR A 275 34.57 -28.52 -1.92
C THR A 275 35.59 -27.83 -1.01
N PRO A 276 35.28 -26.65 -0.45
CA PRO A 276 36.10 -25.98 0.56
C PRO A 276 36.33 -26.88 1.78
N ALA A 277 37.53 -26.83 2.36
CA ALA A 277 37.89 -27.60 3.56
C ALA A 277 37.51 -26.91 4.87
N ALA A 278 37.54 -25.57 4.91
CA ALA A 278 37.16 -24.83 6.12
C ALA A 278 35.64 -24.64 6.18
N PRO A 279 35.03 -24.73 7.38
CA PRO A 279 33.62 -24.43 7.56
C PRO A 279 33.36 -22.95 7.25
N VAL A 280 32.20 -22.65 6.67
CA VAL A 280 31.86 -21.30 6.19
C VAL A 280 30.60 -20.82 6.91
N PHE A 281 30.58 -19.55 7.31
CA PHE A 281 29.36 -18.92 7.81
C PHE A 281 28.32 -18.86 6.69
N GLU A 282 27.09 -19.27 6.98
CA GLU A 282 25.97 -18.96 6.09
C GLU A 282 25.72 -17.43 6.13
N THR A 283 25.22 -16.86 5.03
CA THR A 283 25.10 -15.40 4.90
C THR A 283 24.16 -14.82 5.96
N GLU A 284 24.71 -14.11 6.94
CA GLU A 284 23.98 -13.47 8.04
C GLU A 284 24.39 -12.00 8.23
N ASP A 285 23.46 -11.23 8.80
CA ASP A 285 23.75 -9.90 9.34
C ASP A 285 24.75 -10.01 10.50
N ARG A 286 25.76 -9.14 10.53
CA ARG A 286 26.82 -9.18 11.57
C ARG A 286 26.80 -7.96 12.49
N LYS A 287 25.76 -7.14 12.35
CA LYS A 287 25.61 -5.88 13.07
C LYS A 287 24.22 -5.83 13.69
N TYR A 288 24.17 -5.84 15.00
CA TYR A 288 22.93 -5.83 15.77
C TYR A 288 22.81 -4.54 16.57
N LEU A 289 21.59 -4.16 16.92
CA LEU A 289 21.29 -3.05 17.82
C LEU A 289 20.32 -3.56 18.88
N ILE A 290 20.71 -3.45 20.16
CA ILE A 290 19.91 -3.93 21.29
C ILE A 290 19.74 -2.82 22.33
N SER A 291 18.73 -2.96 23.18
CA SER A 291 18.51 -2.00 24.27
C SER A 291 19.62 -2.04 25.32
N GLY A 292 19.98 -0.88 25.86
CA GLY A 292 20.81 -0.78 27.07
C GLY A 292 20.21 -1.44 28.32
N THR A 293 18.93 -1.81 28.28
CA THR A 293 18.23 -2.51 29.36
C THR A 293 17.96 -3.98 29.06
N THR A 294 18.50 -4.53 27.96
CA THR A 294 18.36 -5.95 27.62
C THR A 294 18.87 -6.83 28.77
N ARG A 295 18.06 -7.82 29.16
CA ARG A 295 18.33 -8.67 30.33
C ARG A 295 19.33 -9.78 30.01
N THR A 296 20.03 -10.25 31.03
CA THR A 296 20.82 -11.48 30.96
C THR A 296 19.92 -12.66 30.56
N GLY A 297 20.42 -13.52 29.67
CA GLY A 297 19.71 -14.65 29.09
C GLY A 297 18.98 -14.34 27.79
N THR A 298 18.82 -13.07 27.39
CA THR A 298 18.15 -12.72 26.12
C THR A 298 18.99 -13.18 24.94
N LYS A 299 18.39 -13.95 24.03
CA LYS A 299 18.94 -14.33 22.73
C LYS A 299 18.98 -13.12 21.81
N ILE A 300 20.12 -12.87 21.19
CA ILE A 300 20.34 -11.78 20.22
C ILE A 300 20.14 -12.30 18.80
N THR A 301 20.75 -13.44 18.48
CA THR A 301 20.71 -14.04 17.14
C THR A 301 21.14 -15.52 17.21
N THR A 302 21.02 -16.23 16.11
CA THR A 302 21.62 -17.56 15.89
C THR A 302 22.60 -17.43 14.76
N VAL A 303 23.78 -18.01 14.93
CA VAL A 303 24.81 -18.10 13.90
C VAL A 303 24.74 -19.47 13.24
N HIS A 304 24.60 -19.48 11.92
CA HIS A 304 24.59 -20.68 11.09
C HIS A 304 25.90 -20.80 10.30
N ALA A 305 26.41 -22.02 10.25
CA ALA A 305 27.59 -22.36 9.49
C ALA A 305 27.41 -23.73 8.83
N VAL A 306 28.04 -23.89 7.68
CA VAL A 306 28.05 -25.13 6.89
C VAL A 306 29.47 -25.61 6.70
N ASP A 307 29.65 -26.91 6.83
CA ASP A 307 30.85 -27.61 6.40
C ASP A 307 30.47 -28.48 5.20
N TYR A 308 31.15 -28.28 4.08
CA TYR A 308 30.82 -28.96 2.82
C TYR A 308 31.40 -30.38 2.72
N GLN A 309 32.07 -30.84 3.77
CA GLN A 309 32.62 -32.18 3.94
C GLN A 309 31.84 -32.98 4.99
N ASP A 310 30.72 -32.42 5.49
CA ASP A 310 29.85 -32.95 6.55
C ASP A 310 30.55 -33.17 7.91
N ASP A 311 31.63 -32.42 8.20
CA ASP A 311 32.31 -32.48 9.50
C ASP A 311 31.49 -31.73 10.61
N PRO A 312 31.50 -32.19 11.88
CA PRO A 312 30.76 -31.51 12.96
C PRO A 312 31.34 -30.13 13.30
N ILE A 313 30.49 -29.11 13.33
CA ILE A 313 30.89 -27.71 13.60
C ILE A 313 30.72 -27.35 15.08
N THR A 314 31.67 -26.59 15.61
CA THR A 314 31.62 -25.96 16.94
C THR A 314 31.68 -24.43 16.82
N TYR A 315 31.06 -23.73 17.78
CA TYR A 315 30.98 -22.27 17.81
C TYR A 315 31.65 -21.71 19.07
N SER A 316 32.40 -20.62 18.94
CA SER A 316 32.96 -19.90 20.09
C SER A 316 33.04 -18.38 19.86
N ILE A 317 33.03 -17.61 20.95
CA ILE A 317 33.32 -16.17 20.91
C ILE A 317 34.77 -15.98 21.39
N VAL A 318 35.58 -15.30 20.57
CA VAL A 318 37.02 -15.17 20.82
C VAL A 318 37.34 -14.18 21.94
N GLN A 319 36.64 -13.04 22.00
CA GLN A 319 36.88 -11.99 22.98
C GLN A 319 36.02 -12.13 24.24
N ASN A 320 36.52 -11.66 25.39
CA ASN A 320 35.73 -11.59 26.62
C ASN A 320 34.74 -10.42 26.57
N VAL A 321 33.54 -10.68 26.08
CA VAL A 321 32.42 -9.74 25.98
C VAL A 321 31.25 -10.23 26.85
N PRO A 322 30.25 -9.38 27.16
CA PRO A 322 29.07 -9.78 27.96
C PRO A 322 28.09 -10.65 27.16
N PHE A 323 28.58 -11.47 26.23
CA PHE A 323 27.81 -12.39 25.41
C PHE A 323 28.35 -13.81 25.51
N SER A 324 27.51 -14.79 25.22
CA SER A 324 27.87 -16.21 25.10
C SER A 324 27.28 -16.78 23.82
N ILE A 325 27.93 -17.77 23.24
CA ILE A 325 27.42 -18.58 22.13
C ILE A 325 27.32 -20.04 22.57
N ASN A 326 26.24 -20.73 22.21
CA ASN A 326 26.10 -22.17 22.48
C ASN A 326 26.46 -23.02 21.25
N ASN A 327 26.41 -24.35 21.37
CA ASN A 327 26.75 -25.28 20.28
C ASN A 327 25.78 -25.23 19.09
N ASN A 328 24.62 -24.58 19.24
CA ASN A 328 23.67 -24.34 18.16
C ASN A 328 23.87 -22.96 17.52
N GLY A 329 24.95 -22.25 17.86
CA GLY A 329 25.25 -20.91 17.35
C GLY A 329 24.47 -19.77 18.00
N GLU A 330 23.69 -20.01 19.06
CA GLU A 330 22.84 -18.95 19.65
C GLU A 330 23.65 -17.98 20.51
N ILE A 331 23.71 -16.71 20.08
CA ILE A 331 24.33 -15.63 20.85
C ILE A 331 23.33 -15.08 21.86
N THR A 332 23.72 -15.03 23.13
CA THR A 332 22.89 -14.57 24.27
C THR A 332 23.63 -13.55 25.12
N VAL A 333 22.90 -12.65 25.79
CA VAL A 333 23.46 -11.71 26.77
C VAL A 333 23.82 -12.46 28.04
N ARG A 334 25.10 -12.43 28.44
CA ARG A 334 25.62 -13.12 29.62
C ARG A 334 25.79 -12.19 30.82
N ASP A 335 25.98 -10.89 30.60
CA ASP A 335 26.25 -9.90 31.66
C ASP A 335 25.70 -8.50 31.31
N THR A 336 25.82 -7.56 32.24
CA THR A 336 25.31 -6.19 32.15
C THR A 336 25.98 -5.41 31.01
N LEU A 337 25.18 -4.71 30.22
CA LEU A 337 25.65 -3.91 29.09
C LEU A 337 26.07 -2.50 29.56
N THR A 338 27.37 -2.24 29.61
CA THR A 338 27.95 -0.95 30.04
C THR A 338 28.54 -0.10 28.91
N ALA A 339 28.94 -0.71 27.79
CA ALA A 339 29.47 -0.03 26.61
C ALA A 339 28.42 0.19 25.52
N PRO A 340 28.53 1.27 24.71
CA PRO A 340 27.59 1.58 23.63
C PRO A 340 27.79 0.70 22.38
N VAL A 341 28.93 0.03 22.25
CA VAL A 341 29.24 -0.89 21.16
C VAL A 341 30.14 -2.00 21.71
N TYR A 342 29.83 -3.24 21.36
CA TYR A 342 30.68 -4.40 21.55
C TYR A 342 31.03 -4.98 20.19
N ALA A 343 32.30 -5.30 19.97
CA ALA A 343 32.72 -5.94 18.75
C ALA A 343 33.64 -7.12 19.07
N PHE A 344 33.26 -8.30 18.60
CA PHE A 344 33.89 -9.58 18.90
C PHE A 344 33.83 -10.48 17.68
N ASP A 345 34.71 -11.46 17.61
CA ASP A 345 34.78 -12.43 16.54
C ASP A 345 34.08 -13.70 17.02
N VAL A 346 33.19 -14.23 16.18
CA VAL A 346 32.69 -15.59 16.32
C VAL A 346 33.61 -16.48 15.51
N GLU A 347 34.06 -17.57 16.10
CA GLU A 347 34.85 -18.61 15.46
C GLU A 347 33.98 -19.84 15.27
N ILE A 348 33.99 -20.39 14.06
CA ILE A 348 33.47 -21.71 13.72
C ILE A 348 34.65 -22.64 13.42
N SER A 349 34.55 -23.89 13.89
CA SER A 349 35.62 -24.88 13.77
C SER A 349 35.03 -26.27 13.53
N ASP A 350 35.59 -27.00 12.57
CA ASP A 350 35.32 -28.42 12.31
C ASP A 350 36.28 -29.36 13.08
N GLY A 351 37.18 -28.80 13.89
CA GLY A 351 38.24 -29.49 14.62
C GLY A 351 39.61 -29.50 13.95
N ILE A 352 39.71 -29.10 12.67
CA ILE A 352 40.95 -28.98 11.90
C ILE A 352 41.14 -27.55 11.40
N ASP A 353 40.15 -27.03 10.68
CA ASP A 353 40.10 -25.72 10.07
C ASP A 353 39.16 -24.78 10.85
N THR A 354 39.50 -23.49 10.89
CA THR A 354 38.66 -22.49 11.57
C THR A 354 38.42 -21.27 10.70
N THR A 355 37.20 -20.74 10.78
CA THR A 355 36.80 -19.49 10.14
C THR A 355 36.31 -18.53 11.20
N ARG A 356 36.72 -17.26 11.11
CA ARG A 356 36.33 -16.20 12.05
C ARG A 356 35.64 -15.07 11.34
N GLU A 357 34.59 -14.55 11.97
CA GLU A 357 33.87 -13.38 11.47
C GLU A 357 33.56 -12.37 12.57
N ARG A 358 33.60 -11.09 12.18
CA ARG A 358 33.46 -9.95 13.10
C ARG A 358 31.99 -9.60 13.32
N PHE A 359 31.51 -9.76 14.54
CA PHE A 359 30.20 -9.33 15.00
C PHE A 359 30.27 -8.00 15.75
N THR A 360 29.27 -7.15 15.55
CA THR A 360 29.13 -5.86 16.25
C THR A 360 27.74 -5.72 16.87
N ILE A 361 27.66 -5.56 18.19
CA ILE A 361 26.42 -5.29 18.91
C ILE A 361 26.46 -3.84 19.40
N ASN A 362 25.63 -2.99 18.80
CA ASN A 362 25.38 -1.63 19.27
C ASN A 362 24.35 -1.66 20.40
N VAL A 363 24.51 -0.78 21.38
CA VAL A 363 23.63 -0.69 22.54
C VAL A 363 23.05 0.72 22.64
N THR A 364 21.74 0.80 22.85
CA THR A 364 21.05 2.09 22.98
C THR A 364 21.46 2.84 24.24
N VAL A 365 21.42 4.18 24.18
CA VAL A 365 21.74 5.04 25.33
C VAL A 365 20.54 5.16 26.29
N LYS A 366 20.82 5.40 27.57
CA LYS A 366 19.78 5.70 28.58
C LYS A 366 18.88 6.85 28.09
N ASN A 367 17.56 6.67 28.13
CA ASN A 367 16.50 7.59 27.66
C ASN A 367 16.40 7.79 26.13
N VAL A 368 16.79 6.81 25.32
CA VAL A 368 16.64 6.86 23.85
C VAL A 368 15.22 7.22 23.40
N ILE A 369 14.19 6.73 24.09
CA ILE A 369 12.78 7.05 23.82
C ILE A 369 12.51 8.57 23.88
N GLU A 370 12.96 9.27 24.91
CA GLU A 370 12.72 10.72 25.00
C GLU A 370 13.47 11.51 23.92
N LYS A 371 14.65 11.03 23.51
CA LYS A 371 15.42 11.64 22.42
C LYS A 371 14.70 11.48 21.07
N VAL A 372 14.17 10.30 20.79
CA VAL A 372 13.43 10.06 19.54
C VAL A 372 12.09 10.79 19.52
N LEU A 373 11.38 10.86 20.66
CA LEU A 373 10.14 11.62 20.80
C LEU A 373 10.31 13.13 20.61
N THR A 374 11.51 13.66 20.91
CA THR A 374 11.84 15.08 20.71
C THR A 374 12.33 15.35 19.29
N SER A 375 13.15 14.48 18.73
CA SER A 375 13.71 14.66 17.38
C SER A 375 12.74 14.33 16.27
N GLY A 376 11.81 13.40 16.50
CA GLY A 376 10.94 12.87 15.45
C GLY A 376 11.72 12.10 14.38
N ASP A 377 12.89 11.52 14.68
CA ASP A 377 13.70 10.78 13.71
C ASP A 377 14.33 9.53 14.33
N VAL A 378 13.89 8.35 13.86
CA VAL A 378 14.38 7.04 14.31
C VAL A 378 15.80 6.73 13.84
N ARG A 379 16.26 7.33 12.74
CA ARG A 379 17.55 6.97 12.11
C ARG A 379 18.75 7.45 12.93
N ASN A 380 18.62 8.64 13.53
CA ASN A 380 19.72 9.30 14.24
C ASN A 380 19.81 8.91 15.72
N THR A 381 18.76 8.31 16.26
CA THR A 381 18.65 8.01 17.70
C THR A 381 19.03 6.57 18.05
N LYS A 382 19.12 5.68 17.04
CA LYS A 382 19.37 4.24 17.22
C LYS A 382 18.40 3.63 18.24
N VAL A 383 17.13 3.97 18.16
CA VAL A 383 16.05 3.35 18.96
C VAL A 383 15.70 1.99 18.36
N THR A 384 15.39 0.99 19.19
CA THR A 384 14.91 -0.32 18.69
C THR A 384 13.39 -0.35 18.56
N GLU A 385 12.87 -1.32 17.80
CA GLU A 385 11.41 -1.52 17.70
C GLU A 385 10.80 -1.96 19.03
N GLU A 386 11.49 -2.80 19.80
CA GLU A 386 11.02 -3.31 21.09
C GLU A 386 10.89 -2.19 22.11
N GLU A 387 11.83 -1.24 22.13
CA GLU A 387 11.76 -0.06 22.99
C GLU A 387 10.55 0.81 22.65
N LEU A 388 10.25 1.01 21.36
CA LEU A 388 9.09 1.79 20.91
C LEU A 388 7.77 1.09 21.24
N ILE A 389 7.68 -0.22 21.00
CA ILE A 389 6.51 -1.03 21.32
C ILE A 389 6.24 -1.01 22.83
N GLN A 390 7.27 -1.32 23.64
CA GLN A 390 7.15 -1.34 25.09
C GLN A 390 6.72 0.03 25.63
N ALA A 391 7.34 1.12 25.17
CA ALA A 391 6.97 2.47 25.59
C ALA A 391 5.54 2.84 25.18
N ALA A 392 5.07 2.38 24.02
CA ALA A 392 3.70 2.63 23.56
C ALA A 392 2.68 1.89 24.43
N ARG A 393 2.95 0.62 24.78
CA ARG A 393 2.10 -0.16 25.68
C ARG A 393 2.06 0.41 27.09
N GLU A 394 3.20 0.82 27.64
CA GLU A 394 3.26 1.50 28.95
C GLU A 394 2.47 2.81 28.97
N GLU A 395 2.51 3.57 27.87
CA GLU A 395 1.70 4.79 27.74
C GLU A 395 0.20 4.45 27.63
N ILE A 396 -0.19 3.39 26.92
CA ILE A 396 -1.59 2.91 26.89
C ILE A 396 -2.06 2.53 28.29
N ASP A 397 -1.26 1.78 29.05
CA ASP A 397 -1.60 1.40 30.42
C ASP A 397 -1.71 2.62 31.35
N SER A 398 -0.86 3.63 31.14
CA SER A 398 -0.98 4.91 31.84
C SER A 398 -2.27 5.64 31.47
N LEU A 399 -2.70 5.60 30.21
CA LEU A 399 -3.90 6.26 29.72
C LEU A 399 -5.18 5.55 30.19
N ARG A 400 -5.20 4.22 30.24
CA ARG A 400 -6.31 3.39 30.74
C ARG A 400 -6.67 3.67 32.20
N LYS A 401 -5.68 4.04 33.02
CA LYS A 401 -5.92 4.47 34.41
C LYS A 401 -6.79 5.73 34.49
N GLY A 402 -6.89 6.48 33.39
CA GLY A 402 -7.74 7.66 33.27
C GLY A 402 -7.24 8.85 34.08
N ASP A 403 -7.97 9.95 33.95
CA ASP A 403 -7.74 11.16 34.73
C ASP A 403 -8.27 10.99 36.16
N SER A 404 -7.44 11.29 37.17
CA SER A 404 -7.83 11.27 38.58
C SER A 404 -9.02 12.18 38.87
N LEU A 405 -9.20 13.24 38.08
CA LEU A 405 -10.34 14.14 38.16
C LEU A 405 -11.69 13.41 38.13
N ILE A 406 -11.86 12.46 37.20
CA ILE A 406 -13.16 11.83 36.99
C ILE A 406 -13.50 10.94 38.20
N PHE A 407 -12.50 10.28 38.77
CA PHE A 407 -12.66 9.54 40.03
C PHE A 407 -12.98 10.46 41.21
N ASP A 408 -12.32 11.61 41.30
CA ASP A 408 -12.61 12.63 42.31
C ASP A 408 -14.03 13.18 42.16
N ILE A 409 -14.55 13.35 40.94
CA ILE A 409 -15.92 13.82 40.71
C ILE A 409 -16.94 12.76 41.14
N TYR A 410 -16.77 11.50 40.74
CA TYR A 410 -17.82 10.48 40.99
C TYR A 410 -17.67 9.69 42.29
N GLN A 411 -16.49 9.64 42.92
CA GLN A 411 -16.23 8.93 44.19
C GLN A 411 -16.81 7.50 44.26
N ASN A 412 -16.77 6.78 43.13
CA ASN A 412 -17.32 5.43 42.92
C ASN A 412 -18.86 5.30 42.90
N GLY A 413 -19.61 6.40 42.83
CA GLY A 413 -21.07 6.38 42.76
C GLY A 413 -21.65 6.03 41.39
N ASN A 414 -22.93 5.66 41.38
CA ASN A 414 -23.70 5.39 40.16
C ASN A 414 -23.86 6.68 39.32
N ILE A 415 -23.77 6.56 38.00
CA ILE A 415 -23.87 7.67 37.06
C ILE A 415 -25.15 7.48 36.22
N SER A 416 -26.04 8.46 36.25
CA SER A 416 -27.28 8.48 35.46
C SER A 416 -27.53 9.88 34.92
N TYR A 417 -27.51 10.06 33.60
CA TYR A 417 -27.74 11.35 32.94
C TYR A 417 -28.37 11.19 31.56
N THR A 418 -29.49 11.89 31.32
CA THR A 418 -30.24 11.85 30.06
C THR A 418 -30.35 13.27 29.48
N PRO A 419 -29.58 13.59 28.41
CA PRO A 419 -29.55 14.94 27.82
C PRO A 419 -30.70 15.26 26.85
N GLU A 420 -31.61 14.32 26.58
CA GLU A 420 -32.70 14.41 25.58
C GLU A 420 -32.19 14.51 24.12
N SER A 421 -33.09 14.38 23.13
CA SER A 421 -32.75 14.39 21.70
C SER A 421 -32.19 15.72 21.20
N ASN A 422 -32.65 16.84 21.77
CA ASN A 422 -32.18 18.18 21.44
C ASN A 422 -30.87 18.53 22.17
N SER A 423 -29.85 17.71 21.97
CA SER A 423 -28.54 17.86 22.58
C SER A 423 -27.43 17.46 21.61
N GLN A 424 -26.18 17.69 22.00
CA GLN A 424 -25.00 17.56 21.17
C GLN A 424 -24.01 16.52 21.73
N TYR A 425 -23.23 15.90 20.84
CA TYR A 425 -22.09 15.06 21.19
C TYR A 425 -20.78 15.81 21.12
N ILE A 426 -19.77 15.32 21.81
CA ILE A 426 -18.44 15.92 21.82
C ILE A 426 -17.45 14.97 21.16
N ASN A 427 -16.91 15.35 20.01
CA ASN A 427 -15.75 14.66 19.44
C ASN A 427 -14.48 15.26 20.02
N ILE A 428 -13.77 14.48 20.85
CA ILE A 428 -12.49 14.91 21.42
C ILE A 428 -11.42 14.89 20.32
N LEU A 429 -10.84 16.05 20.05
CA LEU A 429 -9.82 16.24 19.00
C LEU A 429 -8.41 16.38 19.58
N ALA A 430 -8.32 16.86 20.82
CA ALA A 430 -7.09 17.00 21.58
C ALA A 430 -6.61 15.66 22.16
N ASP A 431 -5.41 15.68 22.76
CA ASP A 431 -4.90 14.57 23.54
C ASP A 431 -5.84 14.32 24.73
N VAL A 432 -6.12 13.05 25.04
CA VAL A 432 -7.06 12.73 26.12
C VAL A 432 -6.55 13.16 27.50
N LYS A 433 -5.25 13.40 27.68
CA LYS A 433 -4.70 14.02 28.90
C LYS A 433 -4.97 15.53 28.95
N GLU A 434 -5.22 16.17 27.81
CA GLU A 434 -5.67 17.58 27.75
C GLU A 434 -7.20 17.67 27.96
N VAL A 435 -7.95 16.74 27.35
CA VAL A 435 -9.42 16.74 27.35
C VAL A 435 -9.94 15.31 27.56
N SER A 436 -10.49 15.06 28.74
CA SER A 436 -11.04 13.77 29.14
C SER A 436 -12.57 13.76 28.98
N PRO A 437 -13.18 12.62 28.62
CA PRO A 437 -14.63 12.47 28.64
C PRO A 437 -15.14 12.50 30.09
N LEU A 438 -15.92 13.52 30.42
CA LEU A 438 -16.55 13.63 31.74
C LEU A 438 -17.79 12.72 31.83
N LEU A 439 -18.59 12.66 30.76
CA LEU A 439 -19.74 11.77 30.63
C LEU A 439 -19.69 11.03 29.30
N TYR A 440 -19.83 9.70 29.37
CA TYR A 440 -19.89 8.82 28.21
C TYR A 440 -21.21 8.06 28.20
N GLY A 441 -21.92 8.08 27.07
CA GLY A 441 -23.19 7.39 26.90
C GLY A 441 -23.01 5.90 26.60
N ASN A 442 -24.07 5.11 26.84
CA ASN A 442 -24.06 3.67 26.60
C ASN A 442 -24.10 3.29 25.10
N LYS A 443 -24.37 4.25 24.20
CA LYS A 443 -24.26 4.10 22.74
C LYS A 443 -22.97 4.72 22.17
N ASN A 444 -21.94 4.77 23.00
CA ASN A 444 -20.56 5.10 22.65
C ASN A 444 -20.32 6.57 22.25
N ARG A 445 -21.10 7.52 22.79
CA ARG A 445 -20.96 8.97 22.52
C ARG A 445 -20.50 9.73 23.76
N VAL A 446 -19.63 10.72 23.59
CA VAL A 446 -19.24 11.63 24.68
C VAL A 446 -20.29 12.71 24.83
N LEU A 447 -20.92 12.79 26.00
CA LEU A 447 -22.00 13.72 26.33
C LEU A 447 -21.48 14.98 27.06
N ALA A 448 -20.37 14.83 27.79
CA ALA A 448 -19.66 15.93 28.43
C ALA A 448 -18.15 15.65 28.44
N ALA A 449 -17.35 16.71 28.40
CA ALA A 449 -15.89 16.65 28.50
C ALA A 449 -15.37 17.64 29.55
N ALA A 450 -14.18 17.38 30.08
CA ALA A 450 -13.50 18.28 30.98
C ALA A 450 -11.99 18.26 30.69
N GLY A 451 -11.31 19.36 30.96
CA GLY A 451 -9.89 19.46 30.66
C GLY A 451 -9.23 20.71 31.21
N LYS A 452 -7.96 20.87 30.86
CA LYS A 452 -7.17 22.04 31.19
C LYS A 452 -6.63 22.67 29.91
N LYS A 453 -6.68 23.99 29.83
CA LYS A 453 -6.12 24.77 28.71
C LYS A 453 -5.33 25.93 29.31
N ALA A 454 -4.03 25.98 29.03
CA ALA A 454 -3.10 26.85 29.77
C ALA A 454 -3.26 26.61 31.29
N GLU A 455 -3.50 27.67 32.07
CA GLU A 455 -3.68 27.60 33.52
C GLU A 455 -5.15 27.42 33.94
N SER A 456 -6.09 27.44 32.99
CA SER A 456 -7.53 27.39 33.26
C SER A 456 -8.11 25.97 33.10
N ARG A 457 -9.12 25.70 33.93
CA ARG A 457 -9.93 24.48 33.91
C ARG A 457 -11.21 24.74 33.14
N PHE A 458 -11.65 23.77 32.36
CA PHE A 458 -12.91 23.90 31.64
C PHE A 458 -13.73 22.61 31.64
N SER A 459 -15.04 22.77 31.50
CA SER A 459 -15.96 21.66 31.25
C SER A 459 -16.98 22.06 30.18
N ILE A 460 -17.36 21.10 29.36
CA ILE A 460 -18.25 21.27 28.21
C ILE A 460 -19.32 20.20 28.31
N PHE A 461 -20.58 20.61 28.32
CA PHE A 461 -21.72 19.72 28.23
C PHE A 461 -22.41 19.93 26.89
N GLY A 462 -22.73 18.83 26.21
CA GLY A 462 -23.57 18.81 25.02
C GLY A 462 -25.04 19.15 25.28
N SER A 463 -25.38 19.51 26.52
CA SER A 463 -26.72 19.82 27.01
C SER A 463 -26.62 20.82 28.18
N ASN A 464 -27.77 21.26 28.68
CA ASN A 464 -27.86 22.24 29.78
C ASN A 464 -28.34 21.56 31.08
N PRO A 465 -27.44 20.90 31.87
CA PRO A 465 -27.81 20.20 33.10
C PRO A 465 -28.48 21.12 34.13
N LEU A 466 -28.08 22.39 34.21
CA LEU A 466 -28.63 23.33 35.19
C LEU A 466 -30.11 23.63 34.91
N SER A 467 -30.48 23.75 33.63
CA SER A 467 -31.89 23.89 33.23
C SER A 467 -32.68 22.59 33.51
N PHE A 468 -32.07 21.41 33.42
CA PHE A 468 -32.75 20.16 33.76
C PHE A 468 -33.06 20.07 35.25
N PHE A 469 -32.11 20.41 36.13
CA PHE A 469 -32.31 20.36 37.57
C PHE A 469 -33.40 21.32 38.04
N GLY A 470 -33.41 22.55 37.52
CA GLY A 470 -34.46 23.54 37.82
C GLY A 470 -35.87 23.08 37.41
N ASN A 471 -35.97 22.14 36.47
CA ASN A 471 -37.23 21.53 36.02
C ASN A 471 -37.48 20.12 36.63
N GLY A 472 -36.71 19.72 37.66
CA GLY A 472 -36.88 18.42 38.34
C GLY A 472 -36.37 17.21 37.56
N LYS A 473 -35.58 17.39 36.50
CA LYS A 473 -34.99 16.31 35.68
C LYS A 473 -33.51 16.10 36.06
N ASN A 474 -32.98 14.90 35.81
CA ASN A 474 -31.57 14.53 36.06
C ASN A 474 -31.06 14.77 37.50
N LEU A 475 -31.93 14.79 38.52
CA LEU A 475 -31.55 15.10 39.91
C LEU A 475 -30.49 14.15 40.48
N ASN A 476 -30.41 12.90 39.99
CA ASN A 476 -29.35 11.96 40.38
C ASN A 476 -27.94 12.41 39.95
N TYR A 477 -27.84 13.28 38.95
CA TYR A 477 -26.56 13.83 38.48
C TYR A 477 -26.18 15.14 39.18
N GLU A 478 -27.13 15.81 39.83
CA GLU A 478 -26.92 17.11 40.47
C GLU A 478 -25.75 17.12 41.48
N PRO A 479 -25.58 16.10 42.36
CA PRO A 479 -24.44 16.07 43.28
C PRO A 479 -23.08 16.07 42.56
N TYR A 480 -22.97 15.40 41.41
CA TYR A 480 -21.74 15.39 40.62
C TYR A 480 -21.50 16.71 39.91
N MET A 481 -22.56 17.38 39.43
CA MET A 481 -22.43 18.73 38.86
C MET A 481 -21.91 19.73 39.91
N LYS A 482 -22.32 19.60 41.18
CA LYS A 482 -21.77 20.42 42.28
C LYS A 482 -20.26 20.17 42.46
N ARG A 483 -19.80 18.93 42.28
CA ARG A 483 -18.37 18.60 42.32
C ARG A 483 -17.62 19.11 41.09
N VAL A 484 -18.25 19.15 39.91
CA VAL A 484 -17.70 19.84 38.72
C VAL A 484 -17.50 21.33 39.01
N PHE A 485 -18.46 22.02 39.62
CA PHE A 485 -18.28 23.41 40.05
C PHE A 485 -17.13 23.56 41.05
N ALA A 486 -17.03 22.66 42.05
CA ALA A 486 -15.96 22.70 43.03
C ALA A 486 -14.58 22.54 42.37
N TRP A 487 -14.45 21.59 41.44
CA TRP A 487 -13.23 21.40 40.66
C TRP A 487 -12.90 22.63 39.81
N LEU A 488 -13.87 23.19 39.09
CA LEU A 488 -13.65 24.40 38.30
C LEU A 488 -13.11 25.52 39.17
N LEU A 489 -13.64 25.73 40.38
CA LEU A 489 -13.24 26.83 41.27
C LEU A 489 -11.98 26.57 42.10
N ALA A 490 -11.74 25.35 42.56
CA ALA A 490 -10.66 25.01 43.50
C ALA A 490 -9.54 24.12 42.93
N GLY A 491 -9.76 23.48 41.77
CA GLY A 491 -8.83 22.53 41.19
C GLY A 491 -8.85 21.16 41.88
N GLU A 492 -7.68 20.52 41.95
CA GLU A 492 -7.49 19.18 42.53
C GLU A 492 -6.63 19.27 43.80
N PRO A 493 -6.96 18.51 44.87
CA PRO A 493 -8.13 17.64 44.99
C PRO A 493 -9.45 18.44 45.02
N VAL A 494 -10.55 17.80 44.61
CA VAL A 494 -11.87 18.47 44.53
C VAL A 494 -12.39 18.86 45.92
N ASP A 495 -12.27 20.15 46.27
CA ASP A 495 -12.72 20.71 47.55
C ASP A 495 -14.07 21.42 47.43
N THR A 496 -15.14 20.81 47.96
CA THR A 496 -16.48 21.39 47.94
C THR A 496 -16.67 22.58 48.90
N HIS A 497 -15.72 22.87 49.80
CA HIS A 497 -15.79 24.04 50.67
C HIS A 497 -15.70 25.36 49.90
N ILE A 498 -15.08 25.38 48.72
CA ILE A 498 -15.01 26.55 47.84
C ILE A 498 -16.40 27.08 47.47
N LEU A 499 -17.38 26.18 47.40
CA LEU A 499 -18.76 26.51 47.03
C LEU A 499 -19.49 27.36 48.08
N LYS A 500 -19.00 27.35 49.33
CA LYS A 500 -19.57 28.14 50.44
C LYS A 500 -19.02 29.57 50.52
N LYS A 501 -18.00 29.90 49.71
CA LYS A 501 -17.41 31.24 49.61
C LYS A 501 -18.20 32.12 48.63
N ASN A 502 -17.97 33.42 48.69
CA ASN A 502 -18.51 34.35 47.69
C ASN A 502 -17.81 34.09 46.36
N GLN A 503 -18.57 34.02 45.28
CA GLN A 503 -18.07 33.81 43.92
C GLN A 503 -18.77 34.78 42.97
N ASN A 504 -18.06 35.27 41.98
CA ASN A 504 -18.58 36.11 40.90
C ASN A 504 -18.71 35.27 39.63
N ILE A 505 -19.95 34.95 39.25
CA ILE A 505 -20.27 34.12 38.09
C ILE A 505 -20.70 35.00 36.93
N VAL A 506 -20.08 34.80 35.77
CA VAL A 506 -20.48 35.47 34.54
C VAL A 506 -21.28 34.50 33.67
N LEU A 507 -22.47 34.89 33.25
CA LEU A 507 -23.27 34.19 32.25
C LEU A 507 -23.18 34.93 30.91
N SER A 508 -22.80 34.20 29.86
CA SER A 508 -22.63 34.79 28.52
C SER A 508 -23.15 33.84 27.46
N TYR A 509 -24.02 34.36 26.59
CA TYR A 509 -24.64 33.61 25.48
C TYR A 509 -25.36 32.30 25.88
N THR A 510 -25.82 32.17 27.13
CA THR A 510 -26.61 31.03 27.62
C THR A 510 -28.09 31.10 27.20
N THR A 511 -28.68 29.98 26.83
CA THR A 511 -30.13 29.78 26.75
C THR A 511 -30.70 29.48 28.14
N ASN A 512 -32.03 29.62 28.32
CA ASN A 512 -32.69 29.35 29.61
C ASN A 512 -32.03 30.07 30.81
N THR A 513 -31.51 31.28 30.56
CA THR A 513 -30.68 32.04 31.53
C THR A 513 -31.38 32.24 32.87
N SER A 514 -32.69 32.47 32.87
CA SER A 514 -33.46 32.62 34.12
C SER A 514 -33.46 31.34 34.96
N ALA A 515 -33.60 30.16 34.35
CA ALA A 515 -33.58 28.88 35.06
C ALA A 515 -32.18 28.57 35.62
N ILE A 516 -31.13 28.82 34.84
CA ILE A 516 -29.74 28.72 35.29
C ILE A 516 -29.52 29.63 36.51
N LYS A 517 -29.94 30.89 36.40
CA LYS A 517 -29.80 31.89 37.45
C LYS A 517 -30.51 31.46 38.74
N SER A 518 -31.78 31.09 38.65
CA SER A 518 -32.57 30.64 39.80
C SER A 518 -31.94 29.44 40.49
N TRP A 519 -31.53 28.41 39.73
CA TRP A 519 -30.90 27.23 40.32
C TRP A 519 -29.58 27.57 41.06
N ILE A 520 -28.75 28.48 40.50
CA ILE A 520 -27.52 28.92 41.17
C ILE A 520 -27.84 29.71 42.44
N GLU A 521 -28.79 30.64 42.40
CA GLU A 521 -29.17 31.46 43.57
C GLU A 521 -29.76 30.60 44.71
N ASP A 522 -30.57 29.59 44.37
CA ASP A 522 -31.17 28.66 45.32
C ASP A 522 -30.14 27.76 46.01
N ASN A 523 -29.10 27.32 45.27
CA ASN A 523 -28.05 26.45 45.81
C ASN A 523 -26.89 27.23 46.46
N TYR A 524 -26.61 28.45 45.98
CA TYR A 524 -25.45 29.25 46.35
C TYR A 524 -25.82 30.73 46.55
N PRO A 525 -26.57 31.08 47.61
CA PRO A 525 -27.11 32.42 47.82
C PRO A 525 -26.04 33.52 48.03
N LYS A 526 -24.77 33.15 48.19
CA LYS A 526 -23.63 34.09 48.32
C LYS A 526 -22.94 34.40 46.99
N TRP A 527 -23.34 33.75 45.90
CA TRP A 527 -22.74 33.96 44.60
C TRP A 527 -23.39 35.15 43.91
N SER A 528 -22.57 36.03 43.32
CA SER A 528 -23.05 37.13 42.49
C SER A 528 -23.09 36.65 41.04
N ILE A 529 -24.16 36.99 40.31
CA ILE A 529 -24.35 36.56 38.91
C ILE A 529 -24.46 37.79 38.03
N LYS A 530 -23.57 37.90 37.04
CA LYS A 530 -23.53 38.99 36.07
C LYS A 530 -23.75 38.44 34.66
N ARG A 531 -24.58 39.12 33.86
CA ARG A 531 -24.81 38.75 32.45
C ARG A 531 -23.96 39.62 31.53
N CYS A 532 -23.21 39.00 30.63
CA CYS A 532 -22.24 39.68 29.75
C CYS A 532 -22.41 39.23 28.30
N ASN A 533 -23.12 40.01 27.47
CA ASN A 533 -23.36 39.70 26.05
C ASN A 533 -23.05 40.87 25.10
N ASP A 534 -22.66 42.05 25.62
CA ASP A 534 -22.34 43.20 24.77
C ASP A 534 -20.88 43.14 24.33
N LYS A 535 -20.67 42.93 23.02
CA LYS A 535 -19.34 42.81 22.41
C LYS A 535 -18.39 43.98 22.73
N ASN A 536 -18.91 45.19 22.91
CA ASN A 536 -18.09 46.38 23.12
C ASN A 536 -17.55 46.47 24.55
N THR A 537 -18.20 45.78 25.49
CA THR A 537 -17.88 45.79 26.92
C THR A 537 -17.56 44.39 27.44
N LEU A 538 -17.46 43.38 26.57
CA LEU A 538 -17.38 41.97 26.95
C LEU A 538 -16.15 41.66 27.80
N GLU A 539 -14.98 42.18 27.41
CA GLU A 539 -13.72 42.00 28.14
C GLU A 539 -13.81 42.57 29.56
N SER A 540 -14.18 43.84 29.71
CA SER A 540 -14.35 44.46 31.04
C SER A 540 -15.53 43.89 31.83
N CYS A 541 -16.49 43.25 31.15
CA CYS A 541 -17.60 42.56 31.81
C CYS A 541 -17.12 41.27 32.50
N TYR A 542 -16.11 40.60 31.94
CA TYR A 542 -15.52 39.36 32.46
C TYR A 542 -14.51 39.60 33.59
N ASP A 543 -14.02 40.83 33.76
CA ASP A 543 -13.07 41.19 34.82
C ASP A 543 -13.59 40.79 36.22
N GLY A 544 -12.74 40.09 36.97
CA GLY A 544 -13.04 39.64 38.32
C GLY A 544 -14.03 38.47 38.41
N ALA A 545 -14.32 37.78 37.30
CA ALA A 545 -15.09 36.55 37.29
C ALA A 545 -14.29 35.38 37.89
N ASP A 546 -14.92 34.66 38.82
CA ASP A 546 -14.40 33.40 39.38
C ASP A 546 -14.78 32.19 38.51
N LEU A 547 -15.84 32.31 37.71
CA LEU A 547 -16.25 31.31 36.71
C LEU A 547 -17.05 31.99 35.59
N ILE A 548 -16.76 31.61 34.35
CA ILE A 548 -17.55 32.02 33.18
C ILE A 548 -18.36 30.83 32.68
N ILE A 549 -19.68 31.01 32.55
CA ILE A 549 -20.59 30.05 31.93
C ILE A 549 -20.98 30.56 30.54
N LEU A 550 -20.56 29.83 29.51
CA LEU A 550 -20.84 30.10 28.11
C LEU A 550 -21.98 29.23 27.60
N GLY A 551 -22.77 29.75 26.67
CA GLY A 551 -23.71 28.96 25.89
C GLY A 551 -23.62 29.22 24.39
N HIS A 552 -24.54 28.65 23.63
CA HIS A 552 -24.50 28.64 22.18
C HIS A 552 -25.33 29.74 21.48
N SER A 553 -26.00 30.65 22.20
CA SER A 553 -27.02 31.55 21.62
C SER A 553 -26.51 32.78 20.85
N GLY A 554 -25.19 32.90 20.62
CA GLY A 554 -24.59 34.04 19.90
C GLY A 554 -24.53 33.88 18.38
N ASN A 555 -24.09 34.95 17.70
CA ASN A 555 -23.93 35.03 16.24
C ASN A 555 -22.44 35.11 15.81
N ASP A 556 -22.19 35.32 14.52
CA ASP A 556 -20.83 35.38 13.94
C ASP A 556 -19.95 36.50 14.52
N HIS A 557 -20.53 37.65 14.87
CA HIS A 557 -19.78 38.73 15.52
C HIS A 557 -19.41 38.38 16.96
N ASP A 558 -20.31 37.69 17.68
CA ASP A 558 -20.03 37.19 19.02
C ASP A 558 -18.93 36.13 19.00
N ALA A 559 -18.93 35.25 17.98
CA ALA A 559 -17.89 34.27 17.77
C ALA A 559 -16.50 34.92 17.63
N GLN A 560 -16.37 35.98 16.84
CA GLN A 560 -15.12 36.74 16.68
C GLN A 560 -14.64 37.38 18.00
N ALA A 561 -15.57 37.95 18.77
CA ALA A 561 -15.26 38.54 20.07
C ALA A 561 -14.74 37.48 21.05
N ILE A 562 -15.43 36.32 21.13
CA ILE A 562 -15.05 35.19 21.98
C ILE A 562 -13.73 34.55 21.54
N GLN A 563 -13.48 34.43 20.23
CA GLN A 563 -12.20 33.92 19.70
C GLN A 563 -11.00 34.74 20.20
N THR A 564 -11.19 36.06 20.32
CA THR A 564 -10.15 36.98 20.79
C THR A 564 -10.02 36.96 22.32
N LEU A 565 -11.13 36.77 23.04
CA LEU A 565 -11.19 36.87 24.50
C LEU A 565 -10.80 35.58 25.22
N LEU A 566 -11.19 34.40 24.70
CA LEU A 566 -10.91 33.10 25.34
C LEU A 566 -9.43 32.86 25.66
N PRO A 567 -8.46 33.18 24.77
CA PRO A 567 -7.04 33.09 25.12
C PRO A 567 -6.68 33.88 26.39
N LYS A 568 -7.20 35.10 26.56
CA LYS A 568 -6.95 35.94 27.74
C LYS A 568 -7.54 35.30 29.00
N VAL A 569 -8.81 34.89 28.92
CA VAL A 569 -9.55 34.23 30.01
C VAL A 569 -8.77 33.02 30.54
N VAL A 570 -8.31 32.14 29.66
CA VAL A 570 -7.60 30.93 30.11
C VAL A 570 -6.20 31.22 30.65
N THR A 571 -5.51 32.25 30.14
CA THR A 571 -4.20 32.67 30.70
C THR A 571 -4.30 33.34 32.06
N GLN A 572 -5.45 33.94 32.38
CA GLN A 572 -5.76 34.48 33.71
C GLN A 572 -6.24 33.39 34.69
N ALA A 573 -6.19 32.12 34.28
CA ALA A 573 -6.67 30.97 35.04
C ALA A 573 -8.16 31.01 35.42
N THR A 574 -8.97 31.85 34.76
CA THR A 574 -10.42 31.91 34.98
C THR A 574 -11.09 30.69 34.35
N PRO A 575 -11.78 29.84 35.12
CA PRO A 575 -12.43 28.62 34.64
C PRO A 575 -13.61 28.91 33.69
N VAL A 576 -13.89 27.95 32.80
CA VAL A 576 -14.98 28.05 31.82
C VAL A 576 -15.89 26.81 31.85
N LEU A 577 -17.20 27.03 31.96
CA LEU A 577 -18.23 26.01 31.79
C LEU A 577 -19.03 26.31 30.53
N TYR A 578 -19.00 25.43 29.53
CA TYR A 578 -19.85 25.56 28.34
C TYR A 578 -21.07 24.65 28.42
N LEU A 579 -22.25 25.21 28.20
CA LEU A 579 -23.53 24.50 28.19
C LEU A 579 -24.20 24.66 26.82
N HIS A 580 -24.34 23.56 26.10
CA HIS A 580 -25.06 23.51 24.84
C HIS A 580 -26.57 23.25 25.06
N ASP A 581 -27.45 23.61 24.12
CA ASP A 581 -28.92 23.48 24.31
C ASP A 581 -29.66 23.25 22.97
N SER A 582 -28.98 22.60 22.02
CA SER A 582 -29.48 22.32 20.68
C SER A 582 -28.88 21.03 20.13
N TRP A 583 -29.53 20.41 19.15
CA TRP A 583 -28.90 19.35 18.34
C TRP A 583 -27.95 19.90 17.26
N GLY A 584 -28.11 21.18 16.89
CA GLY A 584 -27.33 21.87 15.85
C GLY A 584 -26.26 22.80 16.43
N THR A 585 -25.27 23.16 15.62
CA THR A 585 -24.18 24.09 15.97
C THR A 585 -24.30 25.43 15.22
N ASN A 586 -23.51 26.42 15.65
CA ASN A 586 -23.31 27.70 14.98
C ASN A 586 -21.86 28.17 15.12
N SER A 587 -21.51 29.29 14.49
CA SER A 587 -20.15 29.84 14.48
C SER A 587 -19.56 30.07 15.88
N LEU A 588 -20.37 30.52 16.85
CA LEU A 588 -19.92 30.69 18.24
C LEU A 588 -19.59 29.35 18.89
N ALA A 589 -20.50 28.37 18.79
CA ALA A 589 -20.30 27.03 19.35
C ALA A 589 -19.07 26.35 18.73
N ASP A 590 -18.90 26.42 17.41
CA ASP A 590 -17.75 25.84 16.71
C ASP A 590 -16.43 26.53 17.09
N THR A 591 -16.45 27.85 17.31
CA THR A 591 -15.29 28.62 17.79
C THR A 591 -14.87 28.18 19.19
N ILE A 592 -15.82 28.05 20.11
CA ILE A 592 -15.57 27.57 21.48
C ILE A 592 -15.05 26.13 21.45
N ALA A 593 -15.70 25.26 20.69
CA ALA A 593 -15.31 23.86 20.54
C ALA A 593 -13.88 23.72 20.03
N SER A 594 -13.55 24.40 18.94
CA SER A 594 -12.22 24.39 18.33
C SER A 594 -11.15 24.90 19.30
N PHE A 595 -11.43 25.96 20.05
CA PHE A 595 -10.50 26.52 21.04
C PHE A 595 -10.11 25.49 22.12
N PHE A 596 -11.09 24.75 22.62
CA PHE A 596 -10.89 23.70 23.63
C PHE A 596 -10.44 22.35 23.05
N GLY A 597 -10.24 22.23 21.75
CA GLY A 597 -9.76 20.99 21.12
C GLY A 597 -10.83 19.91 21.05
N ILE A 598 -12.07 20.31 20.75
CA ILE A 598 -13.18 19.40 20.48
C ILE A 598 -13.92 19.83 19.20
N ALA A 599 -14.86 19.00 18.73
CA ALA A 599 -15.80 19.36 17.67
C ALA A 599 -17.20 18.81 17.94
N PHE A 600 -18.21 19.49 17.41
CA PHE A 600 -19.60 19.06 17.45
C PHE A 600 -19.98 18.40 16.12
N PRO A 601 -20.36 17.11 16.10
CA PRO A 601 -20.79 16.44 14.87
C PRO A 601 -22.17 16.91 14.39
N TYR A 602 -22.44 16.72 13.11
CA TYR A 602 -23.77 16.97 12.54
C TYR A 602 -24.83 16.13 13.26
N ALA A 603 -25.96 16.80 13.53
CA ALA A 603 -27.17 16.30 14.18
C ALA A 603 -27.09 15.93 15.68
N GLY A 604 -25.90 15.90 16.27
CA GLY A 604 -25.73 15.59 17.69
C GLY A 604 -26.51 14.34 18.12
N ASN A 605 -27.31 14.48 19.17
CA ASN A 605 -28.07 13.40 19.79
C ASN A 605 -29.48 13.19 19.22
N TYR A 606 -29.82 13.84 18.09
CA TYR A 606 -31.18 13.86 17.57
C TYR A 606 -31.74 12.45 17.24
N TRP A 607 -30.92 11.60 16.62
CA TRP A 607 -31.34 10.23 16.23
C TRP A 607 -31.02 9.18 17.27
N ASP A 608 -29.79 9.20 17.77
CA ASP A 608 -29.24 8.15 18.63
C ASP A 608 -29.88 8.14 20.02
N ASN A 609 -30.31 9.28 20.56
CA ASN A 609 -30.86 9.42 21.92
C ASN A 609 -29.99 8.71 22.99
N ASP A 610 -28.68 8.89 22.91
CA ASP A 610 -27.73 8.33 23.85
C ASP A 610 -27.85 9.02 25.23
N ALA A 611 -27.59 8.24 26.28
CA ALA A 611 -27.67 8.61 27.67
C ALA A 611 -26.61 7.83 28.46
N ALA A 612 -26.18 8.37 29.60
CA ALA A 612 -25.23 7.70 30.48
C ALA A 612 -25.97 6.97 31.60
N SER A 613 -25.74 5.66 31.70
CA SER A 613 -26.21 4.79 32.78
C SER A 613 -25.09 3.80 33.13
N TRP A 614 -24.37 4.09 34.20
CA TRP A 614 -23.20 3.31 34.63
C TRP A 614 -23.25 3.05 36.13
N GLN A 615 -22.85 1.84 36.53
CA GLN A 615 -22.76 1.48 37.95
C GLN A 615 -21.66 2.26 38.67
N ASN A 616 -20.57 2.60 37.98
CA ASN A 616 -19.50 3.44 38.51
C ASN A 616 -18.65 4.01 37.36
N VAL A 617 -17.77 4.95 37.72
CA VAL A 617 -16.84 5.60 36.80
C VAL A 617 -15.87 4.63 36.11
N SER A 618 -15.42 3.57 36.79
CA SER A 618 -14.45 2.62 36.24
C SER A 618 -15.01 1.90 35.01
N LEU A 619 -16.29 1.48 35.06
CA LEU A 619 -16.96 0.86 33.91
C LEU A 619 -17.19 1.84 32.76
N MET A 620 -17.55 3.09 33.07
CA MET A 620 -17.73 4.14 32.07
C MET A 620 -16.42 4.42 31.32
N GLN A 621 -15.32 4.61 32.06
CA GLN A 621 -14.00 4.86 31.48
C GLN A 621 -13.49 3.68 30.67
N ARG A 622 -13.66 2.45 31.17
CA ARG A 622 -13.30 1.24 30.42
C ARG A 622 -14.01 1.19 29.06
N SER A 623 -15.32 1.41 29.04
CA SER A 623 -16.10 1.46 27.79
C SER A 623 -15.60 2.56 26.84
N PHE A 624 -15.26 3.74 27.36
CA PHE A 624 -14.69 4.80 26.53
C PHE A 624 -13.37 4.38 25.89
N PHE A 625 -12.42 3.87 26.67
CA PHE A 625 -11.08 3.51 26.17
C PHE A 625 -11.11 2.32 25.19
N GLU A 626 -11.99 1.35 25.42
CA GLU A 626 -12.29 0.25 24.48
C GLU A 626 -12.72 0.81 23.12
N ASN A 627 -13.68 1.74 23.09
CA ASN A 627 -14.18 2.34 21.85
C ASN A 627 -13.20 3.35 21.21
N PHE A 628 -12.43 4.06 22.04
CA PHE A 628 -11.40 4.99 21.59
C PHE A 628 -10.29 4.25 20.81
N GLY A 629 -10.09 2.95 21.07
CA GLY A 629 -9.26 2.04 20.29
C GLY A 629 -7.98 1.59 20.99
N TYR A 630 -7.81 1.88 22.28
CA TYR A 630 -6.60 1.51 23.03
C TYR A 630 -6.44 0.00 23.13
N GLU A 631 -7.51 -0.75 23.38
CA GLU A 631 -7.45 -2.22 23.43
C GLU A 631 -6.99 -2.84 22.11
N SER A 632 -7.53 -2.38 20.98
CA SER A 632 -7.16 -2.89 19.66
C SER A 632 -5.72 -2.52 19.28
N ILE A 633 -5.24 -1.35 19.70
CA ILE A 633 -3.85 -0.94 19.47
C ILE A 633 -2.90 -1.77 20.33
N ASP A 634 -3.20 -1.94 21.63
CA ASP A 634 -2.39 -2.74 22.54
C ASP A 634 -2.35 -4.22 22.12
N THR A 635 -3.46 -4.78 21.67
CA THR A 635 -3.52 -6.15 21.12
C THR A 635 -2.54 -6.32 19.95
N MET A 636 -2.58 -5.41 18.99
CA MET A 636 -1.66 -5.43 17.84
C MET A 636 -0.20 -5.21 18.26
N LEU A 637 0.07 -4.29 19.19
CA LEU A 637 1.42 -4.07 19.72
C LEU A 637 1.95 -5.29 20.49
N HIS A 638 1.08 -6.02 21.20
CA HIS A 638 1.46 -7.24 21.90
C HIS A 638 1.89 -8.34 20.91
N HIS A 639 1.16 -8.51 19.80
CA HIS A 639 1.55 -9.45 18.74
C HIS A 639 2.88 -9.05 18.08
N PHE A 640 3.15 -7.76 17.88
CA PHE A 640 4.48 -7.31 17.42
C PHE A 640 5.58 -7.58 18.44
N GLN A 641 5.29 -7.43 19.73
CA GLN A 641 6.25 -7.69 20.80
C GLN A 641 6.60 -9.18 20.92
N ASP A 642 5.60 -10.04 20.77
CA ASP A 642 5.73 -11.49 20.93
C ASP A 642 6.11 -12.19 19.62
N GLN A 643 6.01 -11.47 18.48
CA GLN A 643 6.29 -11.95 17.12
C GLN A 643 5.52 -13.22 16.77
N ASP A 644 4.25 -13.27 17.17
CA ASP A 644 3.42 -14.50 17.17
C ASP A 644 2.23 -14.43 16.20
N TYR A 645 2.24 -13.52 15.23
CA TYR A 645 1.24 -13.53 14.16
C TYR A 645 1.29 -14.87 13.40
N ASN A 646 0.12 -15.49 13.26
CA ASN A 646 -0.05 -16.76 12.55
C ASN A 646 -1.48 -16.85 12.00
N PHE A 647 -1.64 -16.59 10.71
CA PHE A 647 -2.92 -16.53 10.02
C PHE A 647 -3.13 -17.71 9.08
N ASP A 648 -4.35 -18.27 9.09
CA ASP A 648 -4.76 -19.26 8.09
C ASP A 648 -5.19 -18.57 6.80
N TRP A 649 -4.21 -18.25 5.94
CA TRP A 649 -4.43 -17.63 4.64
C TRP A 649 -5.20 -18.51 3.66
N GLY A 650 -5.38 -19.81 3.95
CA GLY A 650 -6.28 -20.69 3.21
C GLY A 650 -7.75 -20.28 3.30
N LYS A 651 -8.09 -19.33 4.18
CA LYS A 651 -9.43 -18.74 4.32
C LYS A 651 -9.67 -17.50 3.46
N CYS A 652 -8.68 -16.99 2.73
CA CYS A 652 -8.91 -15.92 1.76
C CYS A 652 -9.72 -16.46 0.56
N LYS A 653 -11.04 -16.33 0.62
CA LYS A 653 -12.01 -16.89 -0.33
C LYS A 653 -13.22 -15.97 -0.45
N LYS A 654 -13.92 -16.03 -1.59
CA LYS A 654 -15.23 -15.38 -1.78
C LYS A 654 -16.28 -15.99 -0.83
N SER A 655 -17.38 -15.27 -0.60
CA SER A 655 -18.48 -15.69 0.30
C SER A 655 -19.19 -16.98 -0.13
N ASP A 656 -19.05 -17.38 -1.39
CA ASP A 656 -19.56 -18.64 -1.95
C ASP A 656 -18.58 -19.83 -1.80
N GLY A 657 -17.42 -19.62 -1.16
CA GLY A 657 -16.40 -20.63 -0.92
C GLY A 657 -15.42 -20.84 -2.09
N THR A 658 -15.59 -20.13 -3.21
CA THR A 658 -14.63 -20.14 -4.32
C THR A 658 -13.40 -19.30 -3.97
N MET A 659 -12.25 -19.64 -4.56
CA MET A 659 -11.08 -18.76 -4.47
C MET A 659 -11.44 -17.46 -5.17
N ASP A 660 -11.11 -16.33 -4.54
CA ASP A 660 -11.17 -15.07 -5.25
C ASP A 660 -10.20 -15.14 -6.44
N GLU A 661 -10.65 -14.71 -7.62
CA GLU A 661 -9.86 -14.73 -8.86
C GLU A 661 -8.59 -13.87 -8.72
N ASN A 662 -8.63 -12.91 -7.79
CA ASN A 662 -7.51 -12.06 -7.42
C ASN A 662 -6.81 -12.51 -6.11
N GLY A 663 -7.54 -13.15 -5.19
CA GLY A 663 -7.02 -13.53 -3.87
C GLY A 663 -7.00 -12.38 -2.85
N ASP A 664 -7.79 -11.33 -3.06
CA ASP A 664 -7.84 -10.12 -2.24
C ASP A 664 -8.85 -10.18 -1.08
N GLU A 665 -9.85 -11.05 -1.16
CA GLU A 665 -10.86 -11.21 -0.11
C GLU A 665 -10.34 -12.10 1.05
N CYS A 666 -9.93 -11.46 2.14
CA CYS A 666 -9.40 -12.12 3.34
C CYS A 666 -10.19 -11.82 4.63
N SER A 667 -11.42 -11.28 4.54
CA SER A 667 -12.24 -10.97 5.72
C SER A 667 -12.62 -12.21 6.56
N ALA A 668 -12.59 -13.40 5.95
CA ALA A 668 -12.86 -14.67 6.62
C ALA A 668 -11.65 -15.25 7.39
N VAL A 669 -10.45 -14.64 7.28
CA VAL A 669 -9.27 -15.06 8.05
C VAL A 669 -9.49 -14.72 9.52
N VAL A 670 -9.58 -15.76 10.34
CA VAL A 670 -9.78 -15.63 11.79
C VAL A 670 -8.59 -14.88 12.40
N GLY A 671 -8.86 -13.94 13.31
CA GLY A 671 -7.82 -13.16 13.98
C GLY A 671 -7.37 -11.93 13.20
N LEU A 672 -7.29 -11.96 11.86
CA LEU A 672 -6.74 -10.86 11.05
C LEU A 672 -7.39 -9.49 11.37
N LYS A 673 -8.71 -9.47 11.50
CA LYS A 673 -9.43 -8.25 11.87
C LYS A 673 -9.12 -7.80 13.30
N SER A 674 -9.31 -8.68 14.28
CA SER A 674 -9.25 -8.35 15.71
C SER A 674 -7.84 -8.17 16.25
N GLN A 675 -6.86 -8.92 15.72
CA GLN A 675 -5.46 -8.92 16.16
C GLN A 675 -4.62 -7.86 15.43
N PHE A 676 -5.04 -7.39 14.26
CA PHE A 676 -4.29 -6.42 13.46
C PHE A 676 -5.14 -5.25 12.94
N HIS A 677 -6.11 -5.49 12.06
CA HIS A 677 -6.77 -4.39 11.33
C HIS A 677 -7.50 -3.38 12.20
N ASP A 678 -8.17 -3.82 13.26
CA ASP A 678 -8.87 -2.92 14.18
C ASP A 678 -7.88 -1.94 14.82
N GLY A 679 -6.70 -2.40 15.23
CA GLY A 679 -5.62 -1.57 15.79
C GLY A 679 -4.98 -0.65 14.74
N ALA A 680 -4.56 -1.21 13.60
CA ALA A 680 -3.91 -0.46 12.53
C ALA A 680 -4.82 0.63 11.95
N SER A 681 -6.12 0.35 11.79
CA SER A 681 -7.11 1.32 11.32
C SER A 681 -7.29 2.48 12.30
N LYS A 682 -7.24 2.22 13.61
CA LYS A 682 -7.29 3.28 14.63
C LYS A 682 -6.06 4.18 14.54
N VAL A 683 -4.87 3.59 14.36
CA VAL A 683 -3.62 4.34 14.16
C VAL A 683 -3.72 5.25 12.93
N LYS A 684 -4.15 4.71 11.78
CA LYS A 684 -4.36 5.51 10.56
C LYS A 684 -5.32 6.68 10.76
N ASN A 685 -6.42 6.44 11.47
CA ASN A 685 -7.41 7.48 11.76
C ASN A 685 -6.83 8.58 12.65
N LEU A 686 -6.01 8.22 13.66
CA LEU A 686 -5.30 9.17 14.51
C LEU A 686 -4.32 10.03 13.69
N MET A 687 -3.48 9.41 12.85
CA MET A 687 -2.52 10.15 12.01
C MET A 687 -3.22 11.09 11.02
N SER A 688 -4.28 10.61 10.37
CA SER A 688 -5.08 11.41 9.44
C SER A 688 -5.79 12.57 10.15
N LEU A 689 -6.20 12.39 11.40
CA LEU A 689 -6.81 13.45 12.19
C LEU A 689 -5.80 14.56 12.52
N LEU A 690 -4.59 14.18 12.95
CA LEU A 690 -3.52 15.12 13.25
C LEU A 690 -3.07 15.91 12.01
N ASP A 691 -3.00 15.26 10.84
CA ASP A 691 -2.73 15.91 9.56
C ASP A 691 -3.78 17.01 9.27
N ARG A 692 -5.08 16.68 9.39
CA ARG A 692 -6.17 17.65 9.17
C ARG A 692 -6.16 18.81 10.17
N GLN A 693 -5.71 18.55 11.40
CA GLN A 693 -5.58 19.57 12.45
C GLN A 693 -4.36 20.48 12.26
N LYS A 694 -3.46 20.19 11.31
CA LYS A 694 -2.26 20.98 11.06
C LYS A 694 -1.39 21.13 12.31
N LYS A 695 -1.30 20.05 13.09
CA LYS A 695 -0.59 20.05 14.36
C LYS A 695 0.69 19.25 14.20
N ASP A 696 1.85 19.87 14.44
CA ASP A 696 3.15 19.18 14.52
C ASP A 696 3.36 18.70 15.97
N ILE A 697 2.98 17.45 16.25
CA ILE A 697 2.98 16.93 17.62
C ILE A 697 4.39 16.84 18.21
N PHE A 698 5.43 16.66 17.38
CA PHE A 698 6.83 16.56 17.82
C PHE A 698 7.38 17.87 18.39
N LYS A 699 6.72 19.00 18.12
CA LYS A 699 7.01 20.31 18.73
C LYS A 699 6.27 20.57 20.04
N THR A 700 5.46 19.62 20.50
CA THR A 700 4.65 19.74 21.73
C THR A 700 5.12 18.75 22.80
N ARG A 701 4.76 18.97 24.07
CA ARG A 701 5.05 18.00 25.16
C ARG A 701 4.06 16.83 25.22
N ASN A 702 2.86 16.99 24.66
CA ASN A 702 1.77 16.01 24.74
C ASN A 702 1.84 15.00 23.57
N TYR A 703 0.77 14.21 23.34
CA TYR A 703 0.64 13.26 22.22
C TYR A 703 1.68 12.14 22.24
N ARG A 704 2.08 11.68 23.44
CA ARG A 704 3.16 10.69 23.58
C ARG A 704 2.85 9.40 22.84
N LEU A 705 1.65 8.84 23.01
CA LEU A 705 1.24 7.61 22.32
C LEU A 705 1.28 7.78 20.79
N GLN A 706 0.72 8.86 20.27
CA GLN A 706 0.66 9.14 18.83
C GLN A 706 2.06 9.29 18.23
N LYS A 707 2.99 9.94 18.96
CA LYS A 707 4.39 10.01 18.55
C LYS A 707 5.04 8.63 18.49
N LEU A 708 4.85 7.81 19.52
CA LEU A 708 5.41 6.45 19.57
C LEU A 708 4.89 5.59 18.41
N LEU A 709 3.59 5.66 18.11
CA LEU A 709 2.97 4.93 17.00
C LEU A 709 3.51 5.42 15.63
N ALA A 710 3.62 6.73 15.42
CA ALA A 710 4.19 7.26 14.18
C ALA A 710 5.67 6.85 14.00
N LEU A 711 6.46 6.91 15.08
CA LEU A 711 7.86 6.51 15.07
C LEU A 711 8.05 5.00 14.90
N LEU A 712 7.15 4.17 15.42
CA LEU A 712 7.18 2.72 15.16
C LEU A 712 6.96 2.44 13.68
N GLY A 713 6.02 3.14 13.04
CA GLY A 713 5.84 3.08 11.59
C GLY A 713 7.08 3.52 10.82
N ASP A 714 7.72 4.61 11.24
CA ASP A 714 8.98 5.09 10.67
C ASP A 714 10.10 4.04 10.80
N LYS A 715 10.16 3.35 11.95
CA LYS A 715 11.17 2.31 12.22
C LYS A 715 10.96 1.10 11.33
N PHE A 716 9.74 0.56 11.25
CA PHE A 716 9.44 -0.58 10.37
C PHE A 716 9.71 -0.24 8.90
N ARG A 717 9.37 0.98 8.44
CA ARG A 717 9.66 1.43 7.06
C ARG A 717 11.12 1.29 6.65
N GLN A 718 12.07 1.35 7.58
CA GLN A 718 13.49 1.27 7.24
C GLN A 718 13.94 -0.15 6.85
N ASP A 719 13.16 -1.16 7.22
CA ASP A 719 13.52 -2.57 7.07
C ASP A 719 12.60 -3.30 6.05
N ILE A 720 11.62 -2.59 5.46
CA ILE A 720 10.70 -3.15 4.44
C ILE A 720 11.47 -3.46 3.15
N VAL A 721 11.20 -4.63 2.59
CA VAL A 721 11.67 -5.07 1.27
C VAL A 721 10.50 -5.67 0.49
N PHE A 722 10.27 -5.19 -0.74
CA PHE A 722 9.25 -5.69 -1.64
C PHE A 722 9.85 -6.56 -2.76
N PRO A 723 9.07 -7.48 -3.37
CA PRO A 723 7.68 -7.81 -3.06
C PRO A 723 7.55 -8.74 -1.84
N MET A 724 6.41 -8.66 -1.16
CA MET A 724 6.00 -9.60 -0.11
C MET A 724 4.79 -10.43 -0.56
N ASP A 725 4.64 -11.61 0.04
CA ASP A 725 3.52 -12.51 -0.17
C ASP A 725 2.99 -13.00 1.17
N LYS A 726 1.67 -12.98 1.34
CA LYS A 726 1.03 -13.38 2.61
C LYS A 726 1.35 -14.82 3.03
N VAL A 727 1.72 -15.70 2.11
CA VAL A 727 2.00 -17.12 2.40
C VAL A 727 3.49 -17.38 2.59
N THR A 728 4.35 -16.77 1.76
CA THR A 728 5.80 -17.06 1.79
C THR A 728 6.62 -16.07 2.62
N THR A 729 6.08 -14.88 2.90
CA THR A 729 6.68 -13.94 3.85
C THR A 729 6.19 -14.29 5.25
N ASP A 730 7.09 -14.25 6.24
CA ASP A 730 6.71 -14.35 7.65
C ASP A 730 5.59 -13.37 8.00
N ASP A 731 4.55 -13.86 8.69
CA ASP A 731 3.33 -13.11 8.98
C ASP A 731 3.64 -11.84 9.79
N THR A 732 4.55 -11.93 10.76
CA THR A 732 4.96 -10.77 11.57
C THR A 732 5.64 -9.72 10.70
N THR A 733 6.56 -10.13 9.82
CA THR A 733 7.24 -9.25 8.85
C THR A 733 6.26 -8.57 7.90
N PHE A 734 5.30 -9.34 7.37
CA PHE A 734 4.23 -8.81 6.53
C PHE A 734 3.39 -7.77 7.29
N MET A 735 2.97 -8.07 8.52
CA MET A 735 2.16 -7.17 9.33
C MET A 735 2.93 -5.91 9.77
N LYS A 736 4.25 -5.98 9.97
CA LYS A 736 5.08 -4.79 10.24
C LYS A 736 5.09 -3.83 9.05
N SER A 737 5.28 -4.34 7.84
CA SER A 737 5.15 -3.54 6.60
C SER A 737 3.75 -2.94 6.49
N TYR A 738 2.73 -3.74 6.77
CA TYR A 738 1.37 -3.29 6.62
C TYR A 738 0.95 -2.26 7.69
N TYR A 739 1.49 -2.36 8.90
CA TYR A 739 1.34 -1.33 9.94
C TYR A 739 2.01 -0.02 9.55
N ALA A 740 3.23 -0.09 9.00
CA ALA A 740 3.94 1.09 8.52
C ALA A 740 3.06 1.90 7.54
N ASP A 741 2.37 1.24 6.61
CA ASP A 741 1.42 1.91 5.71
C ASP A 741 0.33 2.70 6.45
N HIS A 742 -0.19 2.16 7.56
CA HIS A 742 -1.21 2.82 8.38
C HIS A 742 -0.67 3.96 9.25
N ALA A 743 0.62 3.92 9.60
CA ALA A 743 1.26 4.85 10.53
C ALA A 743 1.99 6.01 9.82
N VAL A 744 1.45 6.48 8.68
CA VAL A 744 1.98 7.65 7.97
C VAL A 744 1.34 8.93 8.50
N TYR A 745 2.18 9.84 9.01
CA TYR A 745 1.78 11.14 9.54
C TYR A 745 2.64 12.25 8.91
N ASN A 746 2.02 13.13 8.12
CA ASN A 746 2.72 14.03 7.21
C ASN A 746 2.93 15.43 7.77
N TYR A 747 2.10 15.91 8.69
CA TYR A 747 2.22 17.25 9.27
C TYR A 747 3.31 17.32 10.36
N ARG A 748 4.56 17.05 9.96
CA ARG A 748 5.75 17.04 10.81
C ARG A 748 6.97 17.49 10.03
N THR A 749 8.05 17.80 10.75
CA THR A 749 9.29 18.33 10.16
C THR A 749 10.18 17.26 9.53
N ILE A 750 10.20 16.04 10.05
CA ILE A 750 11.05 14.94 9.54
C ILE A 750 10.17 13.73 9.35
N ASN A 751 10.26 13.10 8.18
CA ASN A 751 9.58 11.84 7.88
C ASN A 751 10.56 10.96 7.11
N PRO A 752 11.24 10.01 7.76
CA PRO A 752 12.29 9.22 7.16
C PRO A 752 11.86 8.61 5.81
N VAL A 753 12.74 8.70 4.82
CA VAL A 753 12.52 8.08 3.51
C VAL A 753 12.33 6.58 3.72
N GLN A 754 11.34 5.98 3.06
CA GLN A 754 11.26 4.53 2.96
C GLN A 754 12.28 4.06 1.90
N PRO A 755 13.28 3.22 2.25
CA PRO A 755 14.34 2.85 1.32
C PRO A 755 13.84 2.07 0.10
N ASP A 756 12.95 1.11 0.31
CA ASP A 756 12.34 0.32 -0.75
C ASP A 756 10.87 0.69 -0.95
N MET A 757 10.58 1.33 -2.07
CA MET A 757 9.24 1.75 -2.50
C MET A 757 8.58 0.70 -3.43
N GLY A 758 9.29 -0.39 -3.72
CA GLY A 758 8.89 -1.43 -4.65
C GLY A 758 8.62 -0.87 -6.04
N ASN A 759 7.45 -1.18 -6.62
CA ASN A 759 7.11 -0.75 -7.98
C ASN A 759 6.31 0.56 -8.06
N PHE A 760 6.36 1.42 -7.04
CA PHE A 760 5.69 2.74 -7.04
C PHE A 760 6.58 3.88 -7.56
N SER A 761 7.77 4.06 -6.99
CA SER A 761 8.70 5.14 -7.30
C SER A 761 10.10 4.79 -6.79
N ARG A 762 11.14 5.50 -7.21
CA ARG A 762 12.46 5.48 -6.55
C ARG A 762 12.41 6.15 -5.18
N SER A 763 13.35 5.80 -4.31
CA SER A 763 13.52 6.45 -2.99
C SER A 763 14.58 7.56 -2.99
N ASP A 764 15.56 7.48 -3.90
CA ASP A 764 16.64 8.46 -4.03
C ASP A 764 16.31 9.53 -5.10
N PHE A 765 16.28 10.79 -4.65
CA PHE A 765 16.17 11.99 -5.46
C PHE A 765 17.28 12.99 -5.12
N SER A 766 18.43 12.50 -4.67
CA SER A 766 19.56 13.34 -4.22
C SER A 766 20.15 14.21 -5.33
N ASP A 767 19.95 13.85 -6.59
CA ASP A 767 20.32 14.63 -7.77
C ASP A 767 19.36 15.78 -8.09
N ILE A 768 18.17 15.80 -7.46
CA ILE A 768 17.18 16.86 -7.61
C ILE A 768 17.50 18.00 -6.65
N THR A 769 17.77 19.18 -7.22
CA THR A 769 17.88 20.41 -6.43
C THR A 769 16.49 20.94 -6.10
N PRO A 770 16.09 21.04 -4.83
CA PRO A 770 14.78 21.57 -4.46
C PRO A 770 14.63 23.03 -4.89
N THR A 771 13.44 23.38 -5.37
CA THR A 771 13.13 24.73 -5.88
C THR A 771 11.80 25.24 -5.32
N THR A 772 11.40 26.43 -5.77
CA THR A 772 10.14 27.10 -5.42
C THR A 772 9.37 27.43 -6.69
N LYS A 773 8.06 27.17 -6.70
CA LYS A 773 7.16 27.48 -7.81
C LYS A 773 5.91 28.21 -7.29
N THR A 774 5.49 29.23 -8.01
CA THR A 774 4.17 29.85 -7.83
C THR A 774 3.23 29.28 -8.88
N VAL A 775 2.09 28.74 -8.44
CA VAL A 775 1.08 28.15 -9.32
C VAL A 775 -0.17 29.01 -9.30
N HIS A 776 -0.70 29.31 -10.48
CA HIS A 776 -1.94 30.04 -10.67
C HIS A 776 -2.96 29.10 -11.30
N MET A 777 -4.13 28.96 -10.68
CA MET A 777 -5.10 27.95 -11.08
C MET A 777 -6.50 28.53 -11.16
N THR A 778 -7.30 27.96 -12.07
CA THR A 778 -8.75 28.11 -12.04
C THR A 778 -9.33 26.86 -11.42
N THR A 779 -10.08 27.02 -10.33
CA THR A 779 -10.58 25.89 -9.57
C THR A 779 -11.51 25.02 -10.40
N LYS A 780 -11.42 23.71 -10.22
CA LYS A 780 -12.23 22.71 -10.90
C LYS A 780 -12.34 21.45 -10.03
N ASN A 781 -13.56 21.01 -9.75
CA ASN A 781 -13.86 19.82 -8.96
C ASN A 781 -13.50 18.54 -9.77
N PRO A 782 -12.92 17.48 -9.15
CA PRO A 782 -12.56 17.37 -7.74
C PRO A 782 -11.21 17.97 -7.36
N PHE A 783 -10.21 17.90 -8.23
CA PHE A 783 -8.90 18.47 -7.98
C PHE A 783 -8.18 18.80 -9.29
N ARG A 784 -6.98 19.36 -9.17
CA ARG A 784 -6.04 19.54 -10.28
C ARG A 784 -4.61 19.29 -9.82
N ALA A 785 -3.79 18.80 -10.75
CA ALA A 785 -2.35 18.72 -10.59
C ALA A 785 -1.73 20.11 -10.36
N ALA A 786 -0.90 20.25 -9.32
CA ALA A 786 -0.14 21.48 -9.07
C ALA A 786 1.10 21.60 -9.98
N GLY A 787 1.50 20.51 -10.64
CA GLY A 787 2.71 20.46 -11.48
C GLY A 787 4.00 20.68 -10.69
N VAL A 788 4.04 20.12 -9.48
CA VAL A 788 5.21 20.04 -8.60
C VAL A 788 5.24 18.67 -7.90
N TYR A 789 6.43 18.27 -7.47
CA TYR A 789 6.67 16.99 -6.83
C TYR A 789 7.16 17.17 -5.38
N VAL A 790 6.54 16.49 -4.42
CA VAL A 790 7.04 16.43 -3.05
C VAL A 790 8.15 15.39 -2.98
N LEU A 791 9.36 15.80 -2.62
CA LEU A 791 10.50 14.90 -2.49
C LEU A 791 10.42 14.12 -1.16
N PRO A 792 10.76 12.82 -1.13
CA PRO A 792 10.78 12.03 0.11
C PRO A 792 11.63 12.68 1.21
N ASN A 793 11.10 12.75 2.44
CA ASN A 793 11.74 13.37 3.61
C ASN A 793 12.18 14.84 3.42
N LYS A 794 11.59 15.57 2.47
CA LYS A 794 11.78 17.02 2.34
C LYS A 794 10.50 17.74 2.73
N THR A 795 10.58 18.61 3.73
CA THR A 795 9.42 19.41 4.16
C THR A 795 9.08 20.44 3.11
N VAL A 796 7.92 20.27 2.47
CA VAL A 796 7.36 21.28 1.57
C VAL A 796 6.62 22.34 2.38
N LYS A 797 6.75 23.60 1.97
CA LYS A 797 5.93 24.70 2.49
C LYS A 797 4.95 25.15 1.40
N ILE A 798 3.68 25.26 1.76
CA ILE A 798 2.61 25.65 0.84
C ILE A 798 1.93 26.88 1.43
N THR A 799 1.98 27.99 0.70
CA THR A 799 1.31 29.24 1.08
C THR A 799 0.25 29.57 0.03
N ARG A 800 -1.01 29.70 0.45
CA ARG A 800 -2.06 30.24 -0.43
C ARG A 800 -1.96 31.77 -0.45
N LEU A 801 -1.97 32.37 -1.65
CA LEU A 801 -1.64 33.79 -1.85
C LEU A 801 -2.87 34.67 -2.14
N ASP A 802 -4.00 34.09 -2.52
CA ASP A 802 -5.21 34.83 -2.92
C ASP A 802 -6.14 35.14 -1.75
N ASP A 803 -7.02 36.14 -1.93
CA ASP A 803 -8.09 36.55 -1.00
C ASP A 803 -9.41 35.76 -1.19
N ASN A 804 -9.44 34.67 -1.95
CA ASN A 804 -10.69 34.05 -2.36
C ASN A 804 -11.29 33.12 -1.27
N HIS A 805 -12.08 33.69 -0.37
CA HIS A 805 -12.77 32.94 0.68
C HIS A 805 -13.97 32.10 0.18
N SER A 806 -14.37 32.23 -1.08
CA SER A 806 -15.56 31.54 -1.60
C SER A 806 -15.32 30.06 -1.89
N VAL A 807 -14.04 29.64 -2.03
CA VAL A 807 -13.62 28.28 -2.37
C VAL A 807 -12.72 27.69 -1.28
N ALA A 808 -13.09 26.51 -0.81
CA ALA A 808 -12.24 25.71 0.06
C ALA A 808 -11.25 24.93 -0.79
N THR A 809 -9.98 24.98 -0.40
CA THR A 809 -8.88 24.32 -1.10
C THR A 809 -8.21 23.34 -0.15
N LYS A 810 -7.96 22.11 -0.61
CA LYS A 810 -7.20 21.12 0.16
C LYS A 810 -6.05 20.59 -0.68
N VAL A 811 -4.88 20.40 -0.08
CA VAL A 811 -3.72 19.81 -0.74
C VAL A 811 -3.51 18.38 -0.29
N PHE A 812 -2.99 17.54 -1.18
CA PHE A 812 -2.61 16.16 -0.89
C PHE A 812 -1.55 15.69 -1.89
N ILE A 813 -0.84 14.63 -1.55
CA ILE A 813 0.22 14.02 -2.37
C ILE A 813 -0.34 12.74 -2.98
N ASN A 814 -0.06 12.50 -4.27
CA ASN A 814 -0.50 11.37 -5.09
C ASN A 814 -2.02 11.26 -5.33
N SER A 815 -2.40 10.83 -6.53
CA SER A 815 -3.79 10.55 -6.94
C SER A 815 -4.23 9.09 -6.77
N LEU A 816 -3.31 8.21 -6.36
CA LEU A 816 -3.47 6.75 -6.34
C LEU A 816 -4.47 6.27 -5.29
N ARG A 817 -5.39 5.39 -5.72
CA ARG A 817 -6.35 4.72 -4.84
C ARG A 817 -5.69 3.58 -4.08
N SER A 818 -6.02 3.40 -2.79
CA SER A 818 -5.40 2.37 -1.95
C SER A 818 -5.66 0.91 -2.37
N GLY A 819 -6.58 0.68 -3.30
CA GLY A 819 -6.79 -0.62 -3.94
C GLY A 819 -5.71 -0.98 -4.95
N ALA A 820 -4.95 0.00 -5.45
CA ALA A 820 -3.82 -0.21 -6.36
C ALA A 820 -2.62 -0.90 -5.67
N THR A 821 -2.74 -1.25 -4.40
CA THR A 821 -1.85 -2.17 -3.70
C THR A 821 -2.64 -3.43 -3.39
N HIS A 822 -2.16 -4.53 -3.94
CA HIS A 822 -2.80 -5.84 -3.97
C HIS A 822 -2.22 -6.74 -2.89
N GLN A 823 -2.22 -6.27 -1.63
CA GLN A 823 -1.39 -6.87 -0.59
C GLN A 823 -1.68 -8.36 -0.33
N TYR A 824 -2.88 -8.83 -0.64
CA TYR A 824 -3.28 -10.22 -0.42
C TYR A 824 -3.18 -11.10 -1.67
N GLN A 825 -2.97 -10.55 -2.86
CA GLN A 825 -2.72 -11.39 -4.04
C GLN A 825 -1.36 -12.08 -3.94
N LYS A 826 -1.18 -13.17 -4.70
CA LYS A 826 0.09 -13.91 -4.73
C LYS A 826 1.24 -13.00 -5.20
N ASN A 827 2.27 -12.81 -4.38
CA ASN A 827 3.35 -11.84 -4.57
C ASN A 827 2.84 -10.41 -4.86
N GLY A 828 1.64 -10.07 -4.39
CA GLY A 828 0.92 -8.85 -4.77
C GLY A 828 1.25 -7.62 -3.92
N TYR A 829 1.87 -7.81 -2.75
CA TYR A 829 2.29 -6.70 -1.91
C TYR A 829 3.63 -6.14 -2.41
N LYS A 830 3.58 -5.26 -3.41
CA LYS A 830 4.75 -4.77 -4.15
C LYS A 830 5.11 -3.31 -3.91
N ARG A 831 4.37 -2.61 -3.04
CA ARG A 831 4.45 -1.16 -2.83
C ARG A 831 3.68 -0.76 -1.56
N PRO A 832 3.92 0.43 -0.98
CA PRO A 832 3.11 0.94 0.12
C PRO A 832 1.62 1.06 -0.24
N LYS A 833 0.71 0.75 0.69
CA LYS A 833 -0.75 0.77 0.44
C LYS A 833 -1.36 2.17 0.32
N TYR A 834 -1.01 3.07 1.25
CA TYR A 834 -1.65 4.38 1.36
C TYR A 834 -0.76 5.47 0.77
N LEU A 835 -0.59 5.42 -0.55
CA LEU A 835 0.25 6.37 -1.30
C LEU A 835 -0.35 7.78 -1.35
N GLN A 836 -1.68 7.89 -1.41
CA GLN A 836 -2.36 9.18 -1.30
C GLN A 836 -2.34 9.69 0.15
N SER A 837 -1.80 10.91 0.34
CA SER A 837 -1.78 11.53 1.65
C SER A 837 -3.18 12.01 2.10
N THR A 838 -3.32 12.25 3.41
CA THR A 838 -4.48 12.96 3.93
C THR A 838 -4.63 14.33 3.26
N HIS A 839 -5.87 14.71 2.94
CA HIS A 839 -6.20 16.03 2.40
C HIS A 839 -6.18 17.09 3.50
N ILE A 840 -5.36 18.13 3.34
CA ILE A 840 -5.16 19.20 4.33
C ILE A 840 -5.67 20.52 3.75
N GLU A 841 -6.62 21.17 4.43
CA GLU A 841 -7.17 22.45 3.99
C GLU A 841 -6.11 23.56 4.04
N VAL A 842 -6.13 24.48 3.07
CA VAL A 842 -5.30 25.70 3.09
C VAL A 842 -6.21 26.91 2.89
N LYS A 843 -6.33 27.77 3.90
CA LYS A 843 -7.14 28.97 3.84
C LYS A 843 -6.39 30.10 3.10
N PRO A 844 -7.09 31.11 2.56
CA PRO A 844 -6.46 32.34 2.06
C PRO A 844 -5.38 32.87 3.01
N HIS A 845 -4.20 33.20 2.47
CA HIS A 845 -3.00 33.66 3.20
C HIS A 845 -2.39 32.69 4.23
N GLU A 846 -2.92 31.48 4.35
CA GLU A 846 -2.38 30.47 5.25
C GLU A 846 -1.12 29.85 4.66
N SER A 847 -0.13 29.60 5.53
CA SER A 847 1.01 28.74 5.21
C SER A 847 0.92 27.45 6.01
N ILE A 848 1.05 26.33 5.32
CA ILE A 848 1.15 25.00 5.93
C ILE A 848 2.46 24.32 5.52
N TYR A 849 2.81 23.25 6.24
CA TYR A 849 3.98 22.43 5.94
C TYR A 849 3.60 20.96 5.98
N MET A 850 4.24 20.14 5.16
CA MET A 850 4.09 18.69 5.21
C MET A 850 5.38 18.00 4.74
N THR A 851 5.61 16.78 5.22
CA THR A 851 6.75 15.93 4.86
C THR A 851 6.26 14.50 4.67
N SER A 852 6.55 13.89 3.52
CA SER A 852 6.12 12.53 3.18
C SER A 852 7.30 11.55 3.21
N PRO A 853 7.11 10.30 3.67
CA PRO A 853 8.14 9.27 3.53
C PRO A 853 8.26 8.80 2.08
N TYR A 854 7.19 8.94 1.28
CA TYR A 854 7.05 8.41 -0.09
C TYR A 854 7.35 9.45 -1.17
N GLY A 855 7.04 10.72 -0.91
CA GLY A 855 7.00 11.73 -1.97
C GLY A 855 5.88 11.48 -3.00
N GLY A 856 5.90 12.23 -4.10
CA GLY A 856 4.93 12.10 -5.18
C GLY A 856 4.42 13.43 -5.75
N PRO A 857 3.64 13.41 -6.86
CA PRO A 857 2.95 14.59 -7.38
C PRO A 857 2.04 15.25 -6.33
N LEU A 858 1.99 16.58 -6.32
CA LEU A 858 1.11 17.35 -5.43
C LEU A 858 -0.18 17.75 -6.16
N GLU A 859 -1.31 17.47 -5.50
CA GLU A 859 -2.66 17.74 -5.98
C GLU A 859 -3.36 18.80 -5.14
N ILE A 860 -4.27 19.57 -5.76
CA ILE A 860 -5.11 20.55 -5.06
C ILE A 860 -6.58 20.31 -5.35
N ALA A 861 -7.34 19.90 -4.33
CA ALA A 861 -8.78 19.70 -4.37
C ALA A 861 -9.58 20.99 -4.14
N PHE A 862 -10.73 21.08 -4.81
CA PHE A 862 -11.62 22.23 -4.80
C PHE A 862 -13.07 21.83 -4.57
N ASN A 863 -13.80 22.58 -3.74
CA ASN A 863 -15.24 22.37 -3.56
C ASN A 863 -16.13 23.17 -4.54
N LYS A 864 -15.54 24.09 -5.32
CA LYS A 864 -16.24 24.94 -6.31
C LYS A 864 -15.37 25.20 -7.53
N ASN A 865 -16.01 25.45 -8.67
CA ASN A 865 -15.34 25.76 -9.93
C ASN A 865 -15.23 27.26 -10.20
N GLY A 866 -14.31 27.64 -11.08
CA GLY A 866 -14.25 28.97 -11.70
C GLY A 866 -13.58 30.05 -10.86
N ALA A 867 -13.26 29.78 -9.59
CA ALA A 867 -12.50 30.69 -8.76
C ALA A 867 -11.04 30.75 -9.24
N LYS A 868 -10.40 31.92 -9.13
CA LYS A 868 -8.97 32.06 -9.30
C LYS A 868 -8.30 31.91 -7.94
N VAL A 869 -7.29 31.05 -7.87
CA VAL A 869 -6.49 30.80 -6.67
C VAL A 869 -5.02 30.75 -7.04
N SER A 870 -4.15 30.99 -6.05
CA SER A 870 -2.72 30.89 -6.28
C SER A 870 -1.97 30.41 -5.05
N PHE A 871 -0.92 29.62 -5.28
CA PHE A 871 -0.10 29.03 -4.23
C PHE A 871 1.37 29.26 -4.52
N LYS A 872 2.14 29.62 -3.50
CA LYS A 872 3.59 29.53 -3.50
C LYS A 872 3.98 28.23 -2.81
N ILE A 873 4.75 27.40 -3.50
CA ILE A 873 5.14 26.07 -3.03
C ILE A 873 6.67 26.01 -3.03
N GLU A 874 7.27 25.75 -1.87
CA GLU A 874 8.71 25.84 -1.63
C GLU A 874 9.28 24.47 -1.22
N ASN A 875 10.55 24.21 -1.61
CA ASN A 875 11.28 22.97 -1.34
C ASN A 875 10.69 21.72 -2.05
N ILE A 876 10.44 21.87 -3.36
CA ILE A 876 9.83 20.84 -4.23
C ILE A 876 10.74 20.43 -5.39
N GLY A 877 10.44 19.29 -6.02
CA GLY A 877 10.89 18.95 -7.36
C GLY A 877 9.88 19.39 -8.43
N VAL A 878 10.28 19.33 -9.71
CA VAL A 878 9.41 19.65 -10.86
C VAL A 878 9.45 18.46 -11.82
N HIS A 879 8.51 17.54 -11.65
CA HIS A 879 8.36 16.38 -12.52
C HIS A 879 7.80 16.79 -13.90
N PRO A 880 7.89 15.91 -14.92
CA PRO A 880 7.34 16.19 -16.25
C PRO A 880 5.83 16.43 -16.17
N VAL A 881 5.39 17.63 -16.55
CA VAL A 881 3.97 17.97 -16.69
C VAL A 881 3.74 18.74 -17.96
N TRP A 882 2.86 18.21 -18.80
CA TRP A 882 2.32 18.94 -19.93
C TRP A 882 1.00 19.59 -19.52
N SER A 883 0.84 20.89 -19.74
CA SER A 883 -0.40 21.60 -19.42
C SER A 883 -0.90 22.43 -20.59
N GLU A 884 -2.20 22.37 -20.86
CA GLU A 884 -2.80 23.25 -21.85
C GLU A 884 -2.80 24.72 -21.42
N PHE A 885 -2.66 24.97 -20.10
CA PHE A 885 -2.58 26.31 -19.53
C PHE A 885 -1.18 26.91 -19.58
N ASP A 886 -0.17 26.11 -19.93
CA ASP A 886 1.17 26.61 -20.20
C ASP A 886 1.21 27.29 -21.58
N THR A 887 1.63 28.55 -21.58
CA THR A 887 1.74 29.41 -22.78
C THR A 887 3.09 29.28 -23.48
N ASN A 888 4.02 28.47 -22.98
CA ASN A 888 5.28 28.17 -23.65
C ASN A 888 5.04 27.47 -25.01
N PRO A 889 5.50 28.02 -26.14
CA PRO A 889 5.33 27.40 -27.46
C PRO A 889 6.10 26.09 -27.61
N ASP A 890 7.20 25.89 -26.88
CA ASP A 890 8.07 24.70 -26.99
C ASP A 890 7.73 23.63 -25.93
N LYS A 891 6.57 23.73 -25.26
CA LYS A 891 6.18 22.85 -24.14
C LYS A 891 6.14 21.36 -24.48
N ASP A 892 5.89 20.97 -25.73
CA ASP A 892 5.97 19.57 -26.15
C ASP A 892 7.42 19.07 -26.07
N GLY A 893 8.38 19.88 -26.56
CA GLY A 893 9.80 19.56 -26.52
C GLY A 893 10.33 19.54 -25.09
N ASP A 894 9.96 20.53 -24.26
CA ASP A 894 10.37 20.59 -22.85
C ASP A 894 9.82 19.41 -22.05
N PHE A 895 8.56 19.02 -22.30
CA PHE A 895 7.95 17.86 -21.65
C PHE A 895 8.62 16.55 -22.06
N MET A 896 8.88 16.35 -23.34
CA MET A 896 9.61 15.15 -23.83
C MET A 896 11.03 15.11 -23.30
N ALA A 897 11.77 16.22 -23.29
CA ALA A 897 13.10 16.29 -22.71
C ALA A 897 13.10 15.98 -21.21
N ALA A 898 12.08 16.43 -20.47
CA ALA A 898 11.92 16.12 -19.06
C ALA A 898 11.60 14.63 -18.81
N LEU A 899 10.79 14.00 -19.67
CA LEU A 899 10.57 12.56 -19.66
C LEU A 899 11.88 11.83 -19.97
N ASP A 900 12.57 12.15 -21.05
CA ASP A 900 13.81 11.48 -21.46
C ASP A 900 14.95 11.59 -20.44
N ALA A 901 14.95 12.67 -19.64
CA ALA A 901 15.92 12.86 -18.56
C ALA A 901 15.79 11.83 -17.42
N ASP A 902 14.66 11.12 -17.31
CA ASP A 902 14.40 10.05 -16.33
C ASP A 902 14.76 10.42 -14.88
N LYS A 903 14.32 11.62 -14.47
CA LYS A 903 14.53 12.14 -13.12
C LYS A 903 13.38 11.88 -12.15
N TYR A 904 12.24 11.47 -12.68
CA TYR A 904 10.99 11.25 -11.95
C TYR A 904 10.24 10.07 -12.54
N ASP A 905 9.60 9.27 -11.69
CA ASP A 905 8.84 8.08 -12.13
C ASP A 905 7.39 8.41 -12.55
N TRP A 906 6.96 9.65 -12.36
CA TRP A 906 5.60 10.11 -12.58
C TRP A 906 5.56 11.31 -13.53
N ALA A 907 4.54 11.34 -14.38
CA ALA A 907 4.28 12.41 -15.34
C ALA A 907 2.78 12.68 -15.47
N GLU A 908 2.42 13.91 -15.86
CA GLU A 908 1.02 14.32 -15.95
C GLU A 908 0.69 15.10 -17.23
N ILE A 909 -0.52 14.87 -17.76
CA ILE A 909 -1.14 15.72 -18.79
C ILE A 909 -2.34 16.42 -18.16
N VAL A 910 -2.35 17.75 -18.23
CA VAL A 910 -3.37 18.60 -17.61
C VAL A 910 -4.17 19.34 -18.67
N THR A 911 -5.47 19.04 -18.74
CA THR A 911 -6.43 19.75 -19.62
C THR A 911 -7.59 20.36 -18.82
N SER A 912 -8.47 21.10 -19.49
CA SER A 912 -9.66 21.74 -18.90
C SER A 912 -10.73 20.76 -18.48
N ALA A 913 -10.73 19.56 -19.04
CA ALA A 913 -11.80 18.57 -18.87
C ALA A 913 -11.30 17.20 -18.39
N PHE A 914 -10.04 16.87 -18.61
CA PHE A 914 -9.46 15.57 -18.26
C PHE A 914 -7.97 15.70 -17.86
N GLU A 915 -7.54 15.04 -16.80
CA GLU A 915 -6.14 14.96 -16.37
C GLU A 915 -5.67 13.49 -16.33
N VAL A 916 -4.45 13.25 -16.80
CA VAL A 916 -3.81 11.92 -16.84
C VAL A 916 -2.65 11.94 -15.87
N HIS A 917 -2.68 11.05 -14.88
CA HIS A 917 -1.60 10.85 -13.92
C HIS A 917 -0.97 9.49 -14.23
N SER A 918 0.27 9.47 -14.68
CA SER A 918 0.87 8.25 -15.24
C SER A 918 2.24 8.01 -14.67
N THR A 919 2.60 6.73 -14.55
CA THR A 919 4.01 6.37 -14.54
C THR A 919 4.70 6.89 -15.81
N ARG A 920 5.98 7.25 -15.72
CA ARG A 920 6.77 7.83 -16.81
C ARG A 920 6.73 6.94 -18.07
N ASP A 921 6.94 5.64 -17.91
CA ASP A 921 7.04 4.72 -19.05
C ASP A 921 5.70 4.58 -19.79
N LYS A 922 4.60 4.49 -19.04
CA LYS A 922 3.25 4.48 -19.65
C LYS A 922 2.91 5.81 -20.32
N MET A 923 3.42 6.94 -19.80
CA MET A 923 3.24 8.23 -20.45
C MET A 923 3.98 8.28 -21.79
N LEU A 924 5.20 7.74 -21.85
CA LEU A 924 5.94 7.60 -23.11
C LEU A 924 5.19 6.71 -24.11
N ASP A 925 4.65 5.57 -23.67
CA ASP A 925 3.83 4.68 -24.52
C ASP A 925 2.59 5.41 -25.06
N SER A 926 1.91 6.18 -24.22
CA SER A 926 0.76 7.00 -24.61
C SER A 926 1.12 8.02 -25.68
N ILE A 927 2.24 8.73 -25.53
CA ILE A 927 2.67 9.78 -26.48
C ILE A 927 3.19 9.17 -27.79
N HIS A 928 3.96 8.09 -27.70
CA HIS A 928 4.55 7.40 -28.85
C HIS A 928 3.55 6.55 -29.65
N ASN A 929 2.31 6.42 -29.18
CA ASN A 929 1.23 5.88 -30.00
C ASN A 929 1.17 6.62 -31.33
N PHE A 930 1.29 5.88 -32.43
CA PHE A 930 1.46 6.41 -33.79
C PHE A 930 0.33 7.34 -34.25
N ARG A 931 -0.81 7.36 -33.54
CA ARG A 931 -1.94 8.26 -33.80
C ARG A 931 -1.70 9.69 -33.30
N TRP A 932 -0.90 9.87 -32.26
CA TRP A 932 -0.75 11.15 -31.57
C TRP A 932 0.61 11.79 -31.88
N GLY A 933 1.71 11.07 -31.62
CA GLY A 933 3.07 11.52 -31.95
C GLY A 933 3.59 12.74 -31.19
N SER A 934 2.76 13.41 -30.38
CA SER A 934 3.14 14.51 -29.50
C SER A 934 2.20 14.63 -28.30
N ALA A 935 2.68 15.28 -27.23
CA ALA A 935 1.87 15.52 -26.03
C ALA A 935 0.68 16.45 -26.29
N SER A 936 0.85 17.49 -27.12
CA SER A 936 -0.25 18.36 -27.55
C SER A 936 -1.34 17.60 -28.32
N ALA A 937 -0.95 16.71 -29.24
CA ALA A 937 -1.90 15.92 -30.01
C ALA A 937 -2.66 14.93 -29.10
N LEU A 938 -1.96 14.27 -28.17
CA LEU A 938 -2.59 13.40 -27.17
C LEU A 938 -3.56 14.18 -26.28
N ALA A 939 -3.19 15.38 -25.81
CA ALA A 939 -4.05 16.21 -24.97
C ALA A 939 -5.31 16.72 -25.70
N GLU A 940 -5.19 17.09 -26.98
CA GLU A 940 -6.35 17.47 -27.78
C GLU A 940 -7.28 16.26 -28.01
N ALA A 941 -6.71 15.11 -28.38
CA ALA A 941 -7.45 13.86 -28.50
C ALA A 941 -8.14 13.47 -27.19
N THR A 942 -7.51 13.71 -26.04
CA THR A 942 -8.10 13.48 -24.71
C THR A 942 -9.36 14.32 -24.50
N LYS A 943 -9.30 15.62 -24.79
CA LYS A 943 -10.46 16.52 -24.64
C LYS A 943 -11.60 16.11 -25.55
N THR A 944 -11.31 15.77 -26.80
CA THR A 944 -12.34 15.39 -27.78
C THR A 944 -12.92 14.01 -27.49
N TYR A 945 -12.07 12.99 -27.43
CA TYR A 945 -12.49 11.59 -27.46
C TYR A 945 -12.73 11.02 -26.06
N ALA A 946 -11.87 11.33 -25.08
CA ALA A 946 -12.04 10.79 -23.72
C ALA A 946 -12.99 11.60 -22.83
N SER A 947 -13.19 12.88 -23.14
CA SER A 947 -14.07 13.76 -22.37
C SER A 947 -15.32 14.18 -23.13
N SER A 948 -15.19 14.98 -24.20
CA SER A 948 -16.34 15.59 -24.90
C SER A 948 -17.30 14.54 -25.44
N ASN A 949 -16.83 13.58 -26.23
CA ASN A 949 -17.69 12.59 -26.90
C ASN A 949 -18.55 11.77 -25.92
N PRO A 950 -17.99 11.13 -24.87
CA PRO A 950 -18.79 10.42 -23.88
C PRO A 950 -19.80 11.32 -23.16
N MET A 951 -19.40 12.55 -22.80
CA MET A 951 -20.27 13.49 -22.08
C MET A 951 -21.43 14.00 -22.95
N SER A 952 -21.15 14.30 -24.23
CA SER A 952 -22.16 14.67 -25.22
C SER A 952 -23.14 13.52 -25.45
N LEU A 953 -22.65 12.28 -25.58
CA LEU A 953 -23.50 11.09 -25.70
C LEU A 953 -24.33 10.83 -24.44
N ALA A 954 -23.84 11.23 -23.26
CA ALA A 954 -24.59 11.21 -22.00
C ALA A 954 -25.57 12.39 -21.83
N GLY A 955 -25.79 13.20 -22.87
CA GLY A 955 -26.77 14.28 -22.89
C GLY A 955 -26.41 15.47 -21.99
N TYR A 956 -25.13 15.73 -21.75
CA TYR A 956 -24.67 16.91 -21.02
C TYR A 956 -24.35 18.09 -21.93
N LYS A 957 -24.35 19.29 -21.35
CA LYS A 957 -23.67 20.48 -21.87
C LYS A 957 -22.62 20.96 -20.87
N GLY A 958 -21.67 21.77 -21.31
CA GLY A 958 -20.71 22.39 -20.41
C GLY A 958 -19.43 22.82 -21.13
N PRO A 959 -18.44 23.37 -20.40
CA PRO A 959 -17.17 23.75 -20.97
C PRO A 959 -16.46 22.55 -21.64
N GLY A 960 -16.14 22.68 -22.92
CA GLY A 960 -15.44 21.63 -23.68
C GLY A 960 -16.29 20.42 -24.06
N ILE A 961 -17.63 20.49 -23.91
CA ILE A 961 -18.56 19.43 -24.34
C ILE A 961 -19.24 19.86 -25.64
N GLU A 962 -19.12 19.04 -26.68
CA GLU A 962 -19.72 19.28 -28.00
C GLU A 962 -21.26 19.29 -27.91
N ALA A 963 -21.88 20.31 -28.50
CA ALA A 963 -23.34 20.36 -28.63
C ALA A 963 -23.79 19.52 -29.84
N VAL A 964 -24.51 18.44 -29.58
CA VAL A 964 -25.03 17.53 -30.61
C VAL A 964 -26.43 17.98 -31.05
N ALA A 965 -26.60 18.32 -32.33
CA ALA A 965 -27.85 18.86 -32.87
C ALA A 965 -29.06 17.94 -32.64
N ASP A 966 -28.91 16.64 -32.86
CA ASP A 966 -29.96 15.62 -32.63
C ASP A 966 -30.51 15.61 -31.18
N ILE A 967 -29.68 15.99 -30.22
CA ILE A 967 -30.00 16.06 -28.80
C ILE A 967 -30.61 17.43 -28.46
N VAL A 968 -29.98 18.51 -28.92
CA VAL A 968 -30.43 19.89 -28.68
C VAL A 968 -31.82 20.13 -29.26
N ASN A 969 -32.06 19.70 -30.50
CA ASN A 969 -33.36 19.86 -31.16
C ASN A 969 -34.45 19.09 -30.41
N TYR A 970 -34.18 17.86 -29.99
CA TYR A 970 -35.11 17.06 -29.19
C TYR A 970 -35.49 17.73 -27.87
N THR A 971 -34.50 18.26 -27.13
CA THR A 971 -34.76 18.96 -25.87
C THR A 971 -35.59 20.24 -26.05
N THR A 972 -35.36 20.95 -27.16
CA THR A 972 -36.13 22.15 -27.52
C THR A 972 -37.57 21.78 -27.83
N HIS A 973 -37.78 20.73 -28.63
CA HIS A 973 -39.10 20.19 -28.95
C HIS A 973 -39.88 19.73 -27.70
N LYS A 974 -39.24 18.96 -26.81
CA LYS A 974 -39.88 18.43 -25.59
C LYS A 974 -39.98 19.44 -24.43
N GLY A 975 -39.32 20.60 -24.53
CA GLY A 975 -39.28 21.59 -23.44
C GLY A 975 -38.61 21.05 -22.16
N ILE A 976 -37.55 20.25 -22.32
CA ILE A 976 -36.74 19.68 -21.23
C ILE A 976 -35.35 20.34 -21.26
N PRO A 977 -34.77 20.77 -20.13
CA PRO A 977 -33.44 21.37 -20.13
C PRO A 977 -32.32 20.34 -20.32
N ILE A 978 -31.27 20.70 -21.06
CA ILE A 978 -29.98 20.00 -21.00
C ILE A 978 -29.22 20.44 -19.74
N TYR A 979 -28.75 19.47 -18.97
CA TYR A 979 -28.05 19.69 -17.71
C TYR A 979 -26.56 19.94 -17.90
N ASN A 980 -26.00 20.79 -17.04
CA ASN A 980 -24.59 21.12 -17.09
C ASN A 980 -23.72 20.04 -16.42
N ALA A 981 -22.63 19.62 -17.07
CA ALA A 981 -21.51 18.91 -16.48
C ALA A 981 -20.29 19.83 -16.49
N ASP A 982 -19.75 20.10 -15.32
CA ASP A 982 -18.59 20.95 -15.15
C ASP A 982 -17.73 20.39 -14.01
N PHE A 983 -16.89 19.42 -14.35
CA PHE A 983 -15.89 18.82 -13.48
C PHE A 983 -14.76 18.29 -14.37
N VAL A 984 -13.63 17.96 -13.77
CA VAL A 984 -12.52 17.33 -14.48
C VAL A 984 -12.54 15.82 -14.19
N LYS A 985 -12.29 15.02 -15.22
CA LYS A 985 -12.04 13.59 -15.08
C LYS A 985 -10.56 13.35 -14.87
N HIS A 986 -10.23 12.31 -14.14
CA HIS A 986 -8.87 11.90 -13.85
C HIS A 986 -8.71 10.43 -14.22
N MET A 987 -7.51 10.05 -14.65
CA MET A 987 -7.11 8.66 -14.74
C MET A 987 -5.72 8.45 -14.18
N ASN A 988 -5.51 7.28 -13.56
CA ASN A 988 -4.23 6.79 -13.11
C ASN A 988 -3.75 5.67 -14.04
N ALA A 989 -2.73 5.92 -14.85
CA ALA A 989 -2.04 4.90 -15.63
C ALA A 989 -0.92 4.28 -14.78
N ASP A 990 -1.31 3.27 -13.98
CA ASP A 990 -0.49 2.55 -13.00
C ASP A 990 -1.15 1.18 -12.68
N GLN A 991 -0.90 0.56 -11.54
CA GLN A 991 -1.62 -0.61 -11.05
C GLN A 991 -3.10 -0.24 -10.81
N ALA A 992 -4.04 -0.98 -11.40
CA ALA A 992 -5.46 -0.71 -11.23
C ALA A 992 -5.93 -1.07 -9.81
N ALA A 993 -6.90 -0.34 -9.26
CA ALA A 993 -7.40 -0.64 -7.92
C ALA A 993 -8.28 -1.90 -7.83
N CYS A 994 -8.78 -2.37 -8.96
CA CYS A 994 -9.59 -3.58 -9.12
C CYS A 994 -9.51 -4.02 -10.59
N GLY A 995 -9.55 -5.33 -10.84
CA GLY A 995 -9.45 -5.88 -12.20
C GLY A 995 -8.23 -5.34 -12.98
N SER A 996 -8.34 -5.32 -14.31
CA SER A 996 -7.33 -4.68 -15.18
C SER A 996 -7.53 -3.17 -15.33
N GLY A 997 -8.76 -2.70 -15.10
CA GLY A 997 -9.18 -1.31 -15.05
C GLY A 997 -10.28 -1.16 -13.98
N CYS A 998 -10.24 -0.05 -13.25
CA CYS A 998 -11.12 0.18 -12.11
C CYS A 998 -11.77 1.55 -12.18
N SER A 999 -13.06 1.58 -12.52
CA SER A 999 -13.85 2.81 -12.62
C SER A 999 -13.76 3.69 -11.36
N GLY A 1000 -13.87 5.01 -11.59
CA GLY A 1000 -13.73 6.02 -10.55
C GLY A 1000 -13.48 7.41 -11.11
N ASN A 1001 -13.12 8.35 -10.22
CA ASN A 1001 -12.52 9.62 -10.61
C ASN A 1001 -11.44 10.00 -9.56
N PRO A 1002 -10.20 9.53 -9.71
CA PRO A 1002 -9.65 8.86 -10.89
C PRO A 1002 -10.18 7.45 -11.13
N TYR A 1003 -10.30 7.02 -12.38
CA TYR A 1003 -10.26 5.59 -12.70
C TYR A 1003 -8.79 5.14 -12.78
N ASP A 1004 -8.52 3.87 -12.54
CA ASP A 1004 -7.15 3.33 -12.56
C ASP A 1004 -7.01 2.22 -13.61
N ALA A 1005 -5.87 2.12 -14.28
CA ALA A 1005 -5.69 1.16 -15.36
C ALA A 1005 -4.24 0.66 -15.52
N TYR A 1006 -4.10 -0.67 -15.69
CA TYR A 1006 -2.81 -1.32 -15.91
C TYR A 1006 -2.13 -0.97 -17.24
N TRP A 1007 -2.85 -0.40 -18.20
CA TRP A 1007 -2.34 -0.02 -19.51
C TRP A 1007 -1.90 1.45 -19.56
N ALA A 1008 -1.17 1.80 -20.62
CA ALA A 1008 -0.91 3.18 -21.00
C ALA A 1008 -2.18 3.82 -21.57
N PHE A 1009 -2.44 5.08 -21.24
CA PHE A 1009 -3.65 5.79 -21.65
C PHE A 1009 -3.76 5.94 -23.18
N ASP A 1010 -4.91 5.60 -23.75
CA ASP A 1010 -5.25 5.90 -25.15
C ASP A 1010 -6.68 6.50 -25.21
N PRO A 1011 -6.86 7.76 -25.63
CA PRO A 1011 -8.15 8.46 -25.56
C PRO A 1011 -9.24 7.91 -26.50
N ILE A 1012 -8.95 6.88 -27.29
CA ILE A 1012 -9.95 6.16 -28.10
C ILE A 1012 -9.95 4.64 -27.85
N ALA A 1013 -9.12 4.14 -26.93
CA ALA A 1013 -9.10 2.72 -26.60
C ALA A 1013 -10.39 2.31 -25.88
N HIS A 1014 -10.80 1.06 -26.11
CA HIS A 1014 -12.04 0.55 -25.54
C HIS A 1014 -12.01 0.60 -24.00
N GLY A 1015 -10.91 0.15 -23.38
CA GLY A 1015 -10.77 0.13 -21.92
C GLY A 1015 -10.89 1.51 -21.28
N ASP A 1016 -10.13 2.51 -21.74
CA ASP A 1016 -10.18 3.87 -21.16
C ASP A 1016 -11.58 4.49 -21.24
N ILE A 1017 -12.25 4.36 -22.39
CA ILE A 1017 -13.60 4.92 -22.58
C ILE A 1017 -14.67 4.10 -21.85
N HIS A 1018 -14.47 2.79 -21.72
CA HIS A 1018 -15.31 1.92 -20.91
C HIS A 1018 -15.34 2.38 -19.45
N GLU A 1019 -14.17 2.65 -18.87
CA GLU A 1019 -14.07 3.14 -17.48
C GLU A 1019 -14.69 4.53 -17.29
N VAL A 1020 -14.55 5.42 -18.29
CA VAL A 1020 -15.30 6.69 -18.31
C VAL A 1020 -16.81 6.42 -18.35
N GLY A 1021 -17.24 5.45 -19.16
CA GLY A 1021 -18.63 5.05 -19.35
C GLY A 1021 -19.33 4.57 -18.07
N HIS A 1022 -18.62 3.88 -17.17
CA HIS A 1022 -19.14 3.50 -15.84
C HIS A 1022 -19.62 4.69 -15.01
N SER A 1023 -19.04 5.88 -15.20
CA SER A 1023 -19.50 7.08 -14.50
C SER A 1023 -20.74 7.73 -15.11
N LEU A 1024 -21.10 7.31 -16.33
CA LEU A 1024 -22.18 7.87 -17.13
C LEU A 1024 -23.40 6.97 -17.16
N GLU A 1025 -23.24 5.66 -17.00
CA GLU A 1025 -24.33 4.69 -17.07
C GLU A 1025 -25.49 4.93 -16.07
N ARG A 1026 -26.65 4.36 -16.40
CA ARG A 1026 -27.89 4.44 -15.60
C ARG A 1026 -28.59 3.08 -15.59
N ALA A 1027 -29.07 2.68 -14.43
CA ALA A 1027 -29.73 1.39 -14.23
C ALA A 1027 -30.98 1.22 -15.13
N LEU A 1028 -31.70 2.30 -15.42
CA LEU A 1028 -32.90 2.29 -16.25
C LEU A 1028 -32.63 2.06 -17.75
N PHE A 1029 -31.37 2.02 -18.19
CA PHE A 1029 -31.00 1.67 -19.58
C PHE A 1029 -30.59 0.22 -19.75
N ARG A 1030 -30.75 -0.58 -18.69
CA ARG A 1030 -30.40 -1.99 -18.69
C ARG A 1030 -31.64 -2.81 -18.36
N LEU A 1031 -32.00 -3.72 -19.26
CA LEU A 1031 -33.08 -4.67 -19.02
C LEU A 1031 -32.79 -5.51 -17.77
N LYS A 1032 -33.85 -5.91 -17.09
CA LYS A 1032 -33.74 -6.62 -15.82
C LYS A 1032 -32.96 -7.93 -15.98
N GLY A 1033 -32.00 -8.16 -15.09
CA GLY A 1033 -31.17 -9.39 -15.08
C GLY A 1033 -29.98 -9.35 -16.04
N TRP A 1034 -29.79 -8.28 -16.82
CA TRP A 1034 -28.66 -8.15 -17.73
C TRP A 1034 -27.40 -7.62 -17.03
N GLU A 1035 -26.23 -7.88 -17.62
CA GLU A 1035 -24.91 -7.57 -17.06
C GLU A 1035 -24.63 -6.06 -17.08
N LEU A 1036 -23.95 -5.53 -16.06
CA LEU A 1036 -23.61 -4.10 -15.95
C LEU A 1036 -22.90 -3.56 -17.20
N HIS A 1037 -21.92 -4.31 -17.71
CA HIS A 1037 -21.10 -3.90 -18.86
C HIS A 1037 -21.89 -3.82 -20.19
N SER A 1038 -23.12 -4.34 -20.25
CA SER A 1038 -23.96 -4.19 -21.44
C SER A 1038 -24.29 -2.71 -21.73
N SER A 1039 -24.35 -1.85 -20.70
CA SER A 1039 -24.73 -0.44 -20.83
C SER A 1039 -23.58 0.58 -20.90
N THR A 1040 -22.33 0.15 -20.68
CA THR A 1040 -21.16 1.05 -20.67
C THR A 1040 -20.43 1.12 -22.00
N ASN A 1041 -20.46 0.06 -22.79
CA ASN A 1041 -19.65 -0.04 -24.00
C ASN A 1041 -20.02 0.95 -25.12
N TYR A 1042 -21.24 1.51 -25.09
CA TYR A 1042 -21.73 2.45 -26.11
C TYR A 1042 -20.85 3.70 -26.23
N TYR A 1043 -20.31 4.18 -25.11
CA TYR A 1043 -19.44 5.35 -25.11
C TYR A 1043 -18.14 5.07 -25.87
N ALA A 1044 -17.58 3.87 -25.74
CA ALA A 1044 -16.39 3.45 -26.47
C ALA A 1044 -16.69 3.34 -27.97
N TYR A 1045 -17.78 2.67 -28.33
CA TYR A 1045 -18.16 2.50 -29.74
C TYR A 1045 -18.43 3.83 -30.44
N TYR A 1046 -19.19 4.72 -29.79
CA TYR A 1046 -19.45 6.05 -30.30
C TYR A 1046 -18.15 6.85 -30.47
N THR A 1047 -17.28 6.82 -29.47
CA THR A 1047 -16.00 7.55 -29.50
C THR A 1047 -15.08 7.05 -30.62
N GLN A 1048 -14.97 5.73 -30.79
CA GLN A 1048 -14.20 5.11 -31.86
C GLN A 1048 -14.78 5.43 -33.23
N MET A 1049 -16.12 5.39 -33.37
CA MET A 1049 -16.80 5.81 -34.59
C MET A 1049 -16.52 7.28 -34.91
N ARG A 1050 -16.63 8.19 -33.92
CA ARG A 1050 -16.31 9.63 -34.08
C ARG A 1050 -14.87 9.85 -34.54
N TYR A 1051 -13.93 9.07 -34.01
CA TYR A 1051 -12.55 9.09 -34.46
C TYR A 1051 -12.38 8.52 -35.88
N ASN A 1052 -13.09 7.45 -36.25
CA ASN A 1052 -13.08 6.93 -37.62
C ASN A 1052 -13.63 7.94 -38.65
N GLN A 1053 -14.62 8.76 -38.28
CA GLN A 1053 -15.07 9.85 -39.18
C GLN A 1053 -13.98 10.91 -39.37
N TYR A 1054 -13.20 11.19 -38.33
CA TYR A 1054 -12.04 12.08 -38.44
C TYR A 1054 -10.98 11.50 -39.39
N VAL A 1055 -10.66 10.20 -39.24
CA VAL A 1055 -9.73 9.48 -40.13
C VAL A 1055 -10.19 9.56 -41.59
N GLU A 1056 -11.47 9.26 -41.84
CA GLU A 1056 -12.09 9.34 -43.18
C GLU A 1056 -12.06 10.76 -43.74
N ALA A 1057 -12.53 11.75 -42.98
CA ALA A 1057 -12.63 13.14 -43.42
C ALA A 1057 -11.27 13.77 -43.74
N ASN A 1058 -10.18 13.25 -43.16
CA ASN A 1058 -8.82 13.71 -43.42
C ASN A 1058 -8.06 12.80 -44.41
N GLY A 1059 -8.70 11.76 -44.94
CA GLY A 1059 -8.08 10.84 -45.91
C GLY A 1059 -6.84 10.12 -45.36
N LEU A 1060 -6.84 9.79 -44.06
CA LEU A 1060 -5.73 9.08 -43.43
C LEU A 1060 -5.70 7.60 -43.84
N GLU A 1061 -4.53 6.98 -43.77
CA GLU A 1061 -4.32 5.58 -44.13
C GLU A 1061 -5.17 4.61 -43.29
N GLU A 1062 -5.47 3.43 -43.84
CA GLU A 1062 -6.30 2.39 -43.21
C GLU A 1062 -5.84 2.01 -41.79
N LYS A 1063 -4.53 2.02 -41.53
CA LYS A 1063 -3.94 1.72 -40.20
C LYS A 1063 -4.43 2.65 -39.08
N TYR A 1064 -4.92 3.85 -39.42
CA TYR A 1064 -5.43 4.78 -38.43
C TYR A 1064 -6.82 4.40 -37.93
N TYR A 1065 -7.64 3.69 -38.72
CA TYR A 1065 -8.97 3.27 -38.32
C TYR A 1065 -8.93 2.39 -37.05
N LYS A 1066 -9.99 2.51 -36.24
CA LYS A 1066 -10.26 1.63 -35.10
C LYS A 1066 -11.36 0.65 -35.44
N THR A 1067 -11.08 -0.61 -35.18
CA THR A 1067 -12.07 -1.70 -35.17
C THR A 1067 -12.47 -2.02 -33.74
N ASN A 1068 -13.71 -2.48 -33.56
CA ASN A 1068 -14.24 -2.95 -32.29
C ASN A 1068 -14.32 -4.48 -32.25
N SER A 1069 -13.51 -5.12 -31.42
CA SER A 1069 -13.52 -6.57 -31.23
C SER A 1069 -14.67 -7.11 -30.37
N HIS A 1070 -15.45 -6.24 -29.71
CA HIS A 1070 -16.40 -6.65 -28.66
C HIS A 1070 -17.78 -7.05 -29.20
N ILE A 1071 -18.18 -6.60 -30.40
CA ILE A 1071 -19.40 -7.05 -31.10
C ILE A 1071 -19.02 -7.43 -32.54
N PRO A 1072 -18.44 -8.62 -32.75
CA PRO A 1072 -18.06 -9.12 -34.07
C PRO A 1072 -19.29 -9.62 -34.86
N LYS A 1073 -19.10 -9.86 -36.16
CA LYS A 1073 -20.18 -10.25 -37.10
C LYS A 1073 -20.89 -11.53 -36.69
N HIS A 1074 -20.19 -12.46 -36.03
CA HIS A 1074 -20.80 -13.71 -35.58
C HIS A 1074 -21.84 -13.51 -34.47
N VAL A 1075 -21.74 -12.42 -33.68
CA VAL A 1075 -22.75 -12.06 -32.67
C VAL A 1075 -24.02 -11.57 -33.37
N PHE A 1076 -23.89 -10.72 -34.39
CA PHE A 1076 -25.02 -10.31 -35.24
C PHE A 1076 -25.70 -11.51 -35.89
N LYS A 1077 -24.91 -12.39 -36.53
CA LYS A 1077 -25.43 -13.60 -37.17
C LYS A 1077 -26.17 -14.51 -36.17
N LYS A 1078 -25.56 -14.80 -35.02
CA LYS A 1078 -26.15 -15.68 -34.00
C LYS A 1078 -27.47 -15.10 -33.47
N GLN A 1079 -27.53 -13.80 -33.19
CA GLN A 1079 -28.75 -13.15 -32.72
C GLN A 1079 -29.85 -13.21 -33.79
N TYR A 1080 -29.53 -12.89 -35.04
CA TYR A 1080 -30.48 -12.96 -36.16
C TYR A 1080 -31.02 -14.38 -36.38
N GLU A 1081 -30.15 -15.39 -36.44
CA GLU A 1081 -30.56 -16.79 -36.66
C GLU A 1081 -31.47 -17.29 -35.51
N THR A 1082 -31.21 -16.84 -34.29
CA THR A 1082 -32.08 -17.13 -33.14
C THR A 1082 -33.45 -16.46 -33.32
N LEU A 1083 -33.50 -15.17 -33.64
CA LEU A 1083 -34.75 -14.45 -33.91
C LEU A 1083 -35.57 -15.13 -35.01
N GLN A 1084 -34.91 -15.54 -36.11
CA GLN A 1084 -35.56 -16.26 -37.20
C GLN A 1084 -36.15 -17.60 -36.75
N SER A 1085 -35.45 -18.34 -35.90
CA SER A 1085 -35.97 -19.60 -35.36
C SER A 1085 -37.18 -19.39 -34.42
N CYS A 1086 -37.26 -18.23 -33.76
CA CYS A 1086 -38.28 -17.95 -32.75
C CYS A 1086 -39.51 -17.19 -33.26
N VAL A 1087 -39.47 -16.59 -34.45
CA VAL A 1087 -40.57 -15.73 -34.93
C VAL A 1087 -41.92 -16.44 -35.08
N ASN A 1088 -41.90 -17.76 -35.36
CA ASN A 1088 -43.09 -18.61 -35.49
C ASN A 1088 -43.39 -19.43 -34.23
N ALA A 1089 -42.67 -19.20 -33.13
CA ALA A 1089 -42.91 -19.90 -31.87
C ALA A 1089 -44.27 -19.50 -31.27
N THR A 1090 -44.95 -20.44 -30.61
CA THR A 1090 -46.21 -20.17 -29.90
C THR A 1090 -46.01 -19.17 -28.74
N ASN A 1091 -44.79 -19.09 -28.20
CA ASN A 1091 -44.39 -18.11 -27.19
C ASN A 1091 -42.96 -17.64 -27.48
N THR A 1092 -42.82 -16.45 -28.08
CA THR A 1092 -41.53 -15.85 -28.44
C THR A 1092 -40.67 -15.54 -27.22
N THR A 1093 -41.27 -15.09 -26.11
CA THR A 1093 -40.56 -14.85 -24.84
C THR A 1093 -39.86 -16.11 -24.35
N SER A 1094 -40.58 -17.23 -24.25
CA SER A 1094 -39.99 -18.51 -23.83
C SER A 1094 -38.94 -19.02 -24.83
N CYS A 1095 -39.11 -18.78 -26.14
CA CYS A 1095 -38.14 -19.18 -27.16
C CYS A 1095 -36.82 -18.40 -27.05
N MET A 1096 -36.91 -17.07 -26.92
CA MET A 1096 -35.75 -16.19 -26.81
C MET A 1096 -35.05 -16.27 -25.45
N GLN A 1097 -35.75 -16.75 -24.41
CA GLN A 1097 -35.19 -16.87 -23.06
C GLN A 1097 -33.87 -17.68 -23.05
N THR A 1098 -33.78 -18.80 -23.77
CA THR A 1098 -32.55 -19.61 -23.83
C THR A 1098 -31.37 -18.86 -24.44
N TYR A 1099 -31.63 -17.98 -25.42
CA TYR A 1099 -30.59 -17.11 -25.97
C TYR A 1099 -30.11 -16.11 -24.92
N TRP A 1100 -31.04 -15.46 -24.22
CA TRP A 1100 -30.71 -14.46 -23.21
C TRP A 1100 -30.00 -15.05 -21.99
N ASP A 1101 -30.41 -16.24 -21.53
CA ASP A 1101 -29.77 -16.96 -20.43
C ASP A 1101 -28.32 -17.36 -20.74
N SER A 1102 -27.98 -17.51 -22.02
CA SER A 1102 -26.63 -17.81 -22.50
C SER A 1102 -25.91 -16.60 -23.13
N SER A 1103 -26.52 -15.42 -23.04
CA SER A 1103 -25.99 -14.17 -23.60
C SER A 1103 -25.02 -13.50 -22.63
N ASN A 1104 -24.13 -12.68 -23.17
CA ASN A 1104 -23.20 -11.83 -22.43
C ASN A 1104 -23.41 -10.36 -22.81
N TYR A 1105 -22.61 -9.47 -22.21
CA TYR A 1105 -22.64 -8.04 -22.53
C TYR A 1105 -22.62 -7.73 -24.04
N SER A 1106 -21.91 -8.48 -24.88
CA SER A 1106 -21.86 -8.21 -26.34
C SER A 1106 -23.22 -8.35 -27.00
N SER A 1107 -23.92 -9.45 -26.70
CA SER A 1107 -25.25 -9.75 -27.25
C SER A 1107 -26.32 -8.79 -26.71
N GLN A 1108 -26.17 -8.39 -25.44
CA GLN A 1108 -27.05 -7.46 -24.74
C GLN A 1108 -26.84 -6.01 -25.21
N SER A 1109 -25.59 -5.59 -25.46
CA SER A 1109 -25.29 -4.30 -26.08
C SER A 1109 -25.84 -4.22 -27.51
N LEU A 1110 -25.81 -5.33 -28.27
CA LEU A 1110 -26.32 -5.36 -29.64
C LEU A 1110 -27.83 -5.08 -29.71
N PHE A 1111 -28.63 -5.54 -28.74
CA PHE A 1111 -30.05 -5.18 -28.66
C PHE A 1111 -30.28 -3.67 -28.67
N ASN A 1112 -29.49 -2.92 -27.89
CA ASN A 1112 -29.61 -1.47 -27.83
C ASN A 1112 -29.08 -0.80 -29.10
N ILE A 1113 -28.03 -1.35 -29.72
CA ILE A 1113 -27.50 -0.88 -31.00
C ILE A 1113 -28.53 -1.09 -32.12
N GLU A 1114 -29.22 -2.23 -32.17
CA GLU A 1114 -30.32 -2.47 -33.10
C GLU A 1114 -31.43 -1.42 -32.90
N ALA A 1115 -31.84 -1.14 -31.65
CA ALA A 1115 -32.81 -0.07 -31.37
C ALA A 1115 -32.32 1.31 -31.88
N MET A 1116 -31.03 1.62 -31.74
CA MET A 1116 -30.44 2.85 -32.30
C MET A 1116 -30.48 2.86 -33.84
N MET A 1117 -30.27 1.72 -34.50
CA MET A 1117 -30.37 1.56 -35.96
C MET A 1117 -31.81 1.78 -36.44
N TYR A 1118 -32.80 1.22 -35.72
CA TYR A 1118 -34.23 1.48 -35.96
C TYR A 1118 -34.55 2.97 -35.89
N ALA A 1119 -34.11 3.64 -34.82
CA ALA A 1119 -34.36 5.06 -34.62
C ALA A 1119 -33.73 5.91 -35.72
N GLN A 1120 -32.48 5.63 -36.14
CA GLN A 1120 -31.85 6.33 -37.26
C GLN A 1120 -32.59 6.10 -38.59
N LYS A 1121 -33.08 4.87 -38.83
CA LYS A 1121 -33.70 4.51 -40.11
C LYS A 1121 -35.11 5.04 -40.28
N TYR A 1122 -35.91 5.04 -39.22
CA TYR A 1122 -37.36 5.19 -39.32
C TYR A 1122 -37.94 6.36 -38.55
N ALA A 1123 -37.21 7.00 -37.63
CA ALA A 1123 -37.72 8.19 -36.97
C ALA A 1123 -37.83 9.35 -37.96
N GLU A 1124 -38.96 10.06 -37.94
CA GLU A 1124 -39.28 11.12 -38.90
C GLU A 1124 -39.57 12.45 -38.16
N GLY A 1125 -39.54 13.56 -38.91
CA GLY A 1125 -39.86 14.89 -38.37
C GLY A 1125 -38.95 15.30 -37.21
N ASP A 1126 -39.56 15.80 -36.13
CA ASP A 1126 -38.85 16.27 -34.93
C ASP A 1126 -38.09 15.15 -34.18
N TYR A 1127 -38.35 13.88 -34.52
CA TYR A 1127 -37.69 12.72 -33.93
C TYR A 1127 -36.56 12.15 -34.78
N ALA A 1128 -36.38 12.62 -36.02
CA ALA A 1128 -35.31 12.14 -36.89
C ALA A 1128 -33.92 12.24 -36.23
N LEU A 1129 -33.06 11.27 -36.54
CA LEU A 1129 -31.69 11.17 -36.03
C LEU A 1129 -30.72 11.10 -37.20
N THR A 1130 -29.75 12.00 -37.22
CA THR A 1130 -28.62 11.92 -38.17
C THR A 1130 -27.64 10.82 -37.78
N ASN A 1131 -27.60 10.46 -36.49
CA ASN A 1131 -26.80 9.36 -35.97
C ASN A 1131 -27.56 8.63 -34.85
N GLY A 1132 -27.75 7.31 -35.00
CA GLY A 1132 -28.54 6.49 -34.09
C GLY A 1132 -28.01 6.47 -32.65
N PHE A 1133 -26.70 6.61 -32.45
CA PHE A 1133 -26.12 6.69 -31.09
C PHE A 1133 -26.70 7.85 -30.27
N HIS A 1134 -27.10 8.95 -30.92
CA HIS A 1134 -27.64 10.11 -30.22
C HIS A 1134 -28.99 9.83 -29.53
N LEU A 1135 -29.66 8.71 -29.83
CA LEU A 1135 -30.78 8.20 -29.04
C LEU A 1135 -30.40 8.04 -27.56
N LEU A 1136 -29.20 7.54 -27.28
CA LEU A 1136 -28.73 7.37 -25.90
C LEU A 1136 -28.72 8.71 -25.14
N GLY A 1137 -28.30 9.79 -25.81
CA GLY A 1137 -28.35 11.14 -25.25
C GLY A 1137 -29.77 11.60 -24.90
N ARG A 1138 -30.75 11.30 -25.76
CA ARG A 1138 -32.17 11.58 -25.49
C ARG A 1138 -32.69 10.79 -24.29
N LEU A 1139 -32.33 9.50 -24.17
CA LEU A 1139 -32.70 8.67 -23.01
C LEU A 1139 -32.08 9.20 -21.71
N HIS A 1140 -30.80 9.62 -21.74
CA HIS A 1140 -30.15 10.29 -20.61
C HIS A 1140 -30.90 11.54 -20.16
N ILE A 1141 -31.39 12.35 -21.10
CA ILE A 1141 -32.17 13.55 -20.76
C ILE A 1141 -33.46 13.20 -20.06
N LEU A 1142 -34.19 12.18 -20.52
CA LEU A 1142 -35.44 11.73 -19.90
C LEU A 1142 -35.20 11.23 -18.47
N GLU A 1143 -34.23 10.33 -18.28
CA GLU A 1143 -33.88 9.78 -16.96
C GLU A 1143 -33.43 10.89 -15.99
N ARG A 1144 -32.60 11.81 -16.47
CA ARG A 1144 -32.06 12.88 -15.65
C ARG A 1144 -33.13 13.91 -15.30
N TYR A 1145 -34.04 14.21 -16.22
CA TYR A 1145 -35.20 15.06 -15.96
C TYR A 1145 -36.12 14.42 -14.92
N LEU A 1146 -36.36 13.11 -15.02
CA LEU A 1146 -37.06 12.37 -13.98
C LEU A 1146 -36.40 12.55 -12.61
N ALA A 1147 -35.10 12.23 -12.52
CA ALA A 1147 -34.36 12.22 -11.28
C ALA A 1147 -34.22 13.62 -10.63
N LYS A 1148 -34.03 14.67 -11.44
CA LYS A 1148 -33.75 16.02 -10.94
C LYS A 1148 -34.99 16.88 -10.77
N ASP A 1149 -35.99 16.78 -11.64
CA ASP A 1149 -37.06 17.77 -11.71
C ASP A 1149 -38.46 17.15 -11.72
N ALA A 1150 -38.74 16.14 -12.55
CA ALA A 1150 -40.11 15.65 -12.73
C ALA A 1150 -40.70 15.06 -11.43
N LYS A 1151 -39.93 14.33 -10.62
CA LYS A 1151 -40.43 13.75 -9.35
C LYS A 1151 -40.84 14.81 -8.32
N LYS A 1152 -40.40 16.07 -8.45
CA LYS A 1152 -40.78 17.16 -7.54
C LYS A 1152 -42.19 17.68 -7.80
N ASP A 1153 -42.67 17.55 -9.04
CA ASP A 1153 -43.98 18.00 -9.49
C ASP A 1153 -44.47 17.08 -10.62
N TRP A 1154 -44.81 15.85 -10.23
CA TRP A 1154 -45.03 14.76 -11.17
C TRP A 1154 -46.18 15.02 -12.15
N GLU A 1155 -47.32 15.53 -11.66
CA GLU A 1155 -48.50 15.73 -12.47
C GLU A 1155 -48.29 16.75 -13.61
N ASN A 1156 -47.43 17.74 -13.40
CA ASN A 1156 -47.10 18.76 -14.41
C ASN A 1156 -45.92 18.39 -15.31
N ALA A 1157 -45.24 17.26 -15.03
CA ALA A 1157 -44.01 16.88 -15.72
C ALA A 1157 -44.11 15.53 -16.45
N LYS A 1158 -45.11 14.71 -16.13
CA LYS A 1158 -45.27 13.35 -16.68
C LYS A 1158 -45.53 13.30 -18.18
N ASP A 1159 -46.17 14.33 -18.73
CA ASP A 1159 -46.41 14.50 -20.18
C ASP A 1159 -45.11 14.69 -20.97
N LYS A 1160 -44.13 15.39 -20.40
CA LYS A 1160 -42.81 15.57 -21.03
C LYS A 1160 -42.01 14.27 -21.11
N LEU A 1161 -42.30 13.32 -20.22
CA LEU A 1161 -41.61 12.05 -20.14
C LEU A 1161 -42.34 10.90 -20.88
N GLY A 1162 -43.58 11.11 -21.31
CA GLY A 1162 -44.42 10.03 -21.85
C GLY A 1162 -44.84 9.06 -20.75
N PHE A 1163 -45.40 9.55 -19.65
CA PHE A 1163 -45.88 8.68 -18.56
C PHE A 1163 -47.19 9.20 -17.99
N GLU A 1164 -48.07 9.72 -18.85
CA GLU A 1164 -49.34 10.35 -18.47
C GLU A 1164 -50.23 9.44 -17.62
N ASN A 1165 -50.22 8.13 -17.91
CA ASN A 1165 -51.03 7.13 -17.22
C ASN A 1165 -50.41 6.62 -15.91
N TYR A 1166 -49.21 7.08 -15.54
CA TYR A 1166 -48.50 6.64 -14.34
C TYR A 1166 -48.64 7.66 -13.20
N SER A 1167 -48.82 7.16 -11.99
CA SER A 1167 -48.65 7.91 -10.75
C SER A 1167 -47.18 7.93 -10.31
N ILE A 1168 -46.84 8.86 -9.42
CA ILE A 1168 -45.46 8.96 -8.88
C ILE A 1168 -45.01 7.70 -8.13
N ASP A 1169 -45.92 7.04 -7.41
CA ASP A 1169 -45.61 5.80 -6.68
C ASP A 1169 -45.27 4.66 -7.65
N GLU A 1170 -45.99 4.57 -8.76
CA GLU A 1170 -45.73 3.58 -9.81
C GLU A 1170 -44.41 3.86 -10.53
N ILE A 1171 -44.06 5.13 -10.77
CA ILE A 1171 -42.75 5.50 -11.32
C ILE A 1171 -41.60 5.19 -10.35
N ASN A 1172 -41.82 5.37 -9.06
CA ASN A 1172 -40.82 4.98 -8.05
C ASN A 1172 -40.62 3.47 -8.00
N ALA A 1173 -41.61 2.68 -8.42
CA ALA A 1173 -41.59 1.23 -8.47
C ALA A 1173 -41.38 0.65 -9.88
N ILE A 1174 -41.13 1.49 -10.89
CA ILE A 1174 -41.12 1.06 -12.29
C ILE A 1174 -40.02 0.04 -12.58
N ASP A 1175 -40.37 -0.99 -13.35
CA ASP A 1175 -39.41 -1.96 -13.86
C ASP A 1175 -38.58 -1.36 -15.00
N ALA A 1176 -37.31 -1.75 -15.11
CA ALA A 1176 -36.42 -1.22 -16.15
C ALA A 1176 -36.92 -1.56 -17.57
N ASN A 1177 -37.59 -2.70 -17.75
CA ASN A 1177 -38.15 -3.09 -19.04
C ASN A 1177 -39.28 -2.14 -19.48
N ASP A 1178 -40.20 -1.85 -18.56
CA ASP A 1178 -41.31 -0.90 -18.79
C ASP A 1178 -40.78 0.50 -19.09
N TRP A 1179 -39.81 0.96 -18.30
CA TRP A 1179 -39.16 2.25 -18.55
C TRP A 1179 -38.54 2.28 -19.95
N LEU A 1180 -37.79 1.24 -20.33
CA LEU A 1180 -37.07 1.23 -21.60
C LEU A 1180 -38.02 1.19 -22.80
N LEU A 1181 -39.09 0.38 -22.74
CA LEU A 1181 -40.11 0.35 -23.81
C LEU A 1181 -40.75 1.72 -24.00
N VAL A 1182 -41.22 2.33 -22.91
CA VAL A 1182 -41.93 3.61 -22.95
C VAL A 1182 -40.98 4.73 -23.38
N SER A 1183 -39.79 4.80 -22.80
CA SER A 1183 -38.81 5.86 -23.11
C SER A 1183 -38.20 5.75 -24.51
N LEU A 1184 -37.95 4.54 -25.02
CA LEU A 1184 -37.53 4.35 -26.42
C LEU A 1184 -38.62 4.83 -27.38
N SER A 1185 -39.87 4.45 -27.13
CA SER A 1185 -40.99 4.87 -27.98
C SER A 1185 -41.17 6.39 -27.97
N TRP A 1186 -41.11 6.98 -26.77
CA TRP A 1186 -41.25 8.42 -26.57
C TRP A 1186 -40.10 9.25 -27.18
N ALA A 1187 -38.87 8.76 -27.09
CA ALA A 1187 -37.67 9.46 -27.57
C ALA A 1187 -37.50 9.42 -29.10
N THR A 1188 -38.21 8.50 -29.77
CA THR A 1188 -38.06 8.21 -31.21
C THR A 1188 -39.32 8.51 -32.03
N GLY A 1189 -40.49 8.68 -31.40
CA GLY A 1189 -41.76 8.81 -32.12
C GLY A 1189 -42.18 7.53 -32.84
N LEU A 1190 -41.65 6.38 -32.42
CA LEU A 1190 -41.95 5.06 -32.97
C LEU A 1190 -42.57 4.18 -31.87
N ASP A 1191 -43.41 3.23 -32.24
CA ASP A 1191 -43.90 2.23 -31.29
C ASP A 1191 -42.98 1.01 -31.30
N TYR A 1192 -42.24 0.81 -30.20
CA TYR A 1192 -41.25 -0.26 -30.00
C TYR A 1192 -41.84 -1.58 -29.47
N ARG A 1193 -43.16 -1.70 -29.27
CA ARG A 1193 -43.77 -2.97 -28.83
C ARG A 1193 -43.43 -4.14 -29.76
N PRO A 1194 -43.51 -4.02 -31.11
CA PRO A 1194 -43.10 -5.10 -32.02
C PRO A 1194 -41.63 -5.49 -31.91
N PHE A 1195 -40.75 -4.57 -31.53
CA PHE A 1195 -39.33 -4.83 -31.32
C PHE A 1195 -39.13 -5.65 -30.04
N PHE A 1196 -39.75 -5.26 -28.92
CA PHE A 1196 -39.71 -6.02 -27.68
C PHE A 1196 -40.31 -7.43 -27.86
N ASP A 1197 -41.44 -7.53 -28.55
CA ASP A 1197 -42.08 -8.81 -28.89
C ASP A 1197 -41.15 -9.71 -29.72
N MET A 1198 -40.48 -9.15 -30.74
CA MET A 1198 -39.53 -9.88 -31.59
C MET A 1198 -38.36 -10.43 -30.78
N TYR A 1199 -37.83 -9.66 -29.85
CA TYR A 1199 -36.73 -10.07 -28.95
C TYR A 1199 -37.20 -10.86 -27.72
N GLY A 1200 -38.51 -11.10 -27.58
CA GLY A 1200 -39.10 -11.83 -26.46
C GLY A 1200 -38.94 -11.13 -25.10
N GLN A 1201 -38.80 -9.81 -25.06
CA GLN A 1201 -38.61 -9.05 -23.81
C GLN A 1201 -39.97 -8.69 -23.18
N PRO A 1202 -40.23 -9.07 -21.91
CA PRO A 1202 -41.51 -8.80 -21.27
C PRO A 1202 -41.63 -7.33 -20.87
N TYR A 1203 -42.86 -6.83 -20.90
CA TYR A 1203 -43.29 -5.52 -20.38
C TYR A 1203 -44.72 -5.62 -19.87
N SER A 1204 -45.14 -4.71 -19.00
CA SER A 1204 -46.48 -4.72 -18.42
C SER A 1204 -47.56 -4.27 -19.40
N ASP A 1205 -48.81 -4.72 -19.18
CA ASP A 1205 -49.98 -4.21 -19.90
C ASP A 1205 -50.09 -2.69 -19.80
N LYS A 1206 -49.70 -2.11 -18.65
CA LYS A 1206 -49.72 -0.67 -18.44
C LYS A 1206 -48.72 0.07 -19.33
N ALA A 1207 -47.50 -0.46 -19.48
CA ALA A 1207 -46.51 0.08 -20.41
C ALA A 1207 -46.98 -0.06 -21.86
N SER A 1208 -47.61 -1.20 -22.20
CA SER A 1208 -48.20 -1.44 -23.51
C SER A 1208 -49.27 -0.39 -23.88
N THR A 1209 -50.24 -0.16 -22.98
CA THR A 1209 -51.30 0.83 -23.15
C THR A 1209 -50.73 2.24 -23.26
N GLN A 1210 -49.75 2.60 -22.41
CA GLN A 1210 -49.10 3.90 -22.47
C GLN A 1210 -48.43 4.17 -23.84
N VAL A 1211 -47.80 3.16 -24.45
CA VAL A 1211 -47.22 3.30 -25.80
C VAL A 1211 -48.29 3.35 -26.88
N GLU A 1212 -49.38 2.61 -26.72
CA GLU A 1212 -50.52 2.65 -27.64
C GLU A 1212 -51.13 4.06 -27.74
N ASP A 1213 -51.30 4.70 -26.59
CA ASP A 1213 -51.93 6.03 -26.46
C ASP A 1213 -51.16 7.12 -27.21
N TYR A 1214 -49.87 6.92 -27.52
CA TYR A 1214 -49.09 7.85 -28.34
C TYR A 1214 -49.54 7.89 -29.81
N GLY A 1215 -50.14 6.81 -30.32
CA GLY A 1215 -50.52 6.70 -31.72
C GLY A 1215 -49.32 6.69 -32.68
N TYR A 1216 -48.13 6.30 -32.22
CA TYR A 1216 -46.92 6.24 -33.04
C TYR A 1216 -46.93 5.06 -34.01
N LYS A 1217 -46.15 5.19 -35.08
CA LYS A 1217 -46.01 4.13 -36.09
C LYS A 1217 -45.21 2.97 -35.51
N ALA A 1218 -45.82 1.79 -35.51
CA ALA A 1218 -45.17 0.54 -35.14
C ALA A 1218 -43.92 0.27 -35.98
N VAL A 1219 -42.82 -0.09 -35.32
CA VAL A 1219 -41.60 -0.52 -36.01
C VAL A 1219 -41.82 -1.83 -36.77
N LYS A 1220 -41.10 -2.01 -37.88
CA LYS A 1220 -41.13 -3.26 -38.67
C LYS A 1220 -40.40 -4.38 -37.92
N LYS A 1221 -40.68 -5.65 -38.26
CA LYS A 1221 -39.91 -6.83 -37.78
C LYS A 1221 -38.71 -7.09 -38.69
N VAL A 1222 -37.66 -6.30 -38.53
CA VAL A 1222 -36.40 -6.40 -39.29
C VAL A 1222 -35.19 -6.53 -38.37
N PHE A 1223 -34.04 -6.86 -38.93
CA PHE A 1223 -32.77 -6.88 -38.24
C PHE A 1223 -31.73 -6.21 -39.12
N PHE A 1224 -30.81 -5.47 -38.53
CA PHE A 1224 -29.77 -4.76 -39.26
C PHE A 1224 -28.49 -5.62 -39.32
N ALA A 1225 -28.24 -6.21 -40.50
CA ALA A 1225 -27.13 -7.15 -40.67
C ALA A 1225 -25.78 -6.46 -40.93
N GLU A 1226 -24.69 -7.14 -40.55
CA GLU A 1226 -23.31 -6.66 -40.66
C GLU A 1226 -22.42 -7.74 -41.31
N ASP A 1227 -21.66 -7.38 -42.35
CA ASP A 1227 -20.89 -8.31 -43.18
C ASP A 1227 -19.42 -8.44 -42.76
N ILE A 1228 -18.88 -7.37 -42.17
CA ILE A 1228 -17.50 -7.30 -41.72
C ILE A 1228 -17.42 -7.21 -40.20
N ASP A 1229 -16.39 -7.83 -39.62
CA ASP A 1229 -16.13 -7.68 -38.19
C ASP A 1229 -15.90 -6.19 -37.88
N SER A 1230 -16.56 -5.71 -36.81
CA SER A 1230 -16.52 -4.31 -36.39
C SER A 1230 -17.12 -3.29 -37.36
N GLY A 1231 -17.81 -3.72 -38.42
CA GLY A 1231 -18.30 -2.82 -39.48
C GLY A 1231 -19.25 -1.72 -39.01
N PHE A 1232 -19.94 -1.92 -37.89
CA PHE A 1232 -20.95 -0.97 -37.40
C PHE A 1232 -20.36 0.33 -36.82
N ILE A 1233 -19.05 0.38 -36.58
CA ILE A 1233 -18.33 1.60 -36.19
C ILE A 1233 -17.39 2.13 -37.29
N LEU A 1234 -17.29 1.43 -38.42
CA LEU A 1234 -16.54 1.86 -39.59
C LEU A 1234 -17.44 2.70 -40.50
N PRO A 1235 -16.87 3.63 -41.28
CA PRO A 1235 -17.65 4.36 -42.27
C PRO A 1235 -18.20 3.40 -43.34
N SER A 1236 -19.39 3.72 -43.85
CA SER A 1236 -19.92 3.07 -45.05
C SER A 1236 -19.39 3.77 -46.31
N ASN A 1237 -19.83 3.35 -47.49
CA ASN A 1237 -19.50 4.01 -48.77
C ASN A 1237 -19.97 5.48 -48.84
N THR A 1238 -20.75 5.96 -47.87
CA THR A 1238 -21.22 7.35 -47.71
C THR A 1238 -20.99 7.85 -46.29
N ALA A 1239 -20.32 9.00 -46.16
CA ALA A 1239 -20.11 9.67 -44.87
C ALA A 1239 -21.45 9.96 -44.18
N GLY A 1240 -21.68 9.38 -42.99
CA GLY A 1240 -22.88 9.58 -42.17
C GLY A 1240 -23.76 8.35 -41.96
N ASP A 1241 -23.55 7.27 -42.72
CA ASP A 1241 -24.38 6.05 -42.69
C ASP A 1241 -23.88 4.97 -41.71
N TYR A 1242 -23.38 5.36 -40.53
CA TYR A 1242 -22.71 4.44 -39.59
C TYR A 1242 -23.62 3.34 -39.05
N LEU A 1243 -24.74 3.68 -38.41
CA LEU A 1243 -25.74 2.69 -37.97
C LEU A 1243 -26.83 2.44 -39.02
N ASN A 1244 -26.72 3.02 -40.23
CA ASN A 1244 -27.66 2.78 -41.33
C ASN A 1244 -27.23 1.53 -42.12
N LYS A 1245 -27.46 0.35 -41.53
CA LYS A 1245 -27.06 -0.94 -42.09
C LYS A 1245 -28.14 -1.55 -42.99
N THR A 1246 -27.76 -2.63 -43.68
CA THR A 1246 -28.68 -3.41 -44.52
C THR A 1246 -29.77 -4.03 -43.65
N GLU A 1247 -31.03 -3.62 -43.87
CA GLU A 1247 -32.19 -4.22 -43.20
C GLU A 1247 -32.52 -5.59 -43.81
N VAL A 1248 -32.79 -6.58 -42.96
CA VAL A 1248 -33.16 -7.94 -43.35
C VAL A 1248 -34.44 -8.31 -42.62
N PRO A 1249 -35.45 -8.90 -43.27
CA PRO A 1249 -36.69 -9.31 -42.59
C PRO A 1249 -36.44 -10.43 -41.57
N VAL A 1250 -37.17 -10.38 -40.45
CA VAL A 1250 -37.32 -11.48 -39.50
C VAL A 1250 -38.70 -12.11 -39.74
N ASP A 1251 -38.73 -13.09 -40.64
CA ASP A 1251 -39.94 -13.71 -41.20
C ASP A 1251 -40.03 -15.23 -41.02
N GLY A 1252 -38.94 -15.87 -40.57
CA GLY A 1252 -38.86 -17.31 -40.29
C GLY A 1252 -38.26 -18.15 -41.42
N HIS A 1253 -37.83 -17.52 -42.52
CA HIS A 1253 -37.31 -18.23 -43.69
C HIS A 1253 -36.11 -17.53 -44.36
N THR A 1254 -35.96 -16.22 -44.19
CA THR A 1254 -34.84 -15.46 -44.77
C THR A 1254 -33.52 -15.82 -44.08
N SER A 1255 -32.50 -16.19 -44.85
CA SER A 1255 -31.16 -16.48 -44.33
C SER A 1255 -30.38 -15.20 -44.02
N TYR A 1256 -29.41 -15.27 -43.09
CA TYR A 1256 -28.47 -14.18 -42.88
C TYR A 1256 -27.76 -13.86 -44.22
N PRO A 1257 -27.64 -12.58 -44.63
CA PRO A 1257 -27.20 -12.22 -45.98
C PRO A 1257 -25.69 -12.40 -46.23
N TYR A 1258 -24.90 -12.73 -45.20
CA TYR A 1258 -23.42 -12.75 -45.25
C TYR A 1258 -22.79 -14.07 -44.74
#